data_AF-A0A2H5BA04-F1
#
_entry.id   AF-A0A2H5BA04-F1
#
_cell.length_a   1.000
_cell.length_b   1.000
_cell.length_c   1.000
_cell.angle_alpha   90.00
_cell.angle_beta   90.00
_cell.angle_gamma   90.00
#
_symmetry.space_group_name_H-M   'P 1'
#
loop_
_entity.id
_entity.type
_entity.pdbx_description
1 polymer ?
#
loop_
_entity_poly.entity_id
_entity_poly.type
_entity_poly.pdbx_seq_one_letter_code
_entity_poly.pdbx_strand_id
1 'polypeptide(L)'
;MIVTGPALLDSAEARSEAHPGARSAETARSGAAAGSDAAGPGGTRTAVETTAAPALSPTLAADLAALGFDRVLHAADPAELAALAATVLAPVAGRSGGRRSSREAKAERIAVVDGGFTGHRHALRLALTDPRFPAAAVPGAVVLAGPQARTALAAAAHALAPTPAPAAEQLHPADRIPHQAGPAHLETETAAPAGLPLPDRLAAALDAQGVPVQRPELGALVATVPASASELRAAQAAVAEVDEEAIRLRRAVKARDGFFTTFFISPYSRYVARWCARRGLTPNQVTTASLLVALLAAGCAATGTRGGFVAAGVLLIASFVLDCTDGQLARYDLQYSTVGAWLDATFDRAKEYSFYAGLALGAARGGDHVWAMALAAMVLMTFRHSVDFSFMAADQTSAASAAAASAKATGEKAAPGAPGAPVNTSPTAQLSNRLDRVGWTVWARRIIVLPIGERWAMIAVLTACTTPRITLSVLLVGCALACCYTTAGRVLRSINRRRPRPDKAAAEVAALADGGPLTELLAPVLRPVHRLPGLAAPVLAALAAVGLPVAVYTSAGTWQAVGAAAGYVLLSSLVLARRLTGALDWLAPAFFRAGEYLTVLALALRLDIGALPAAFGLVAAVAYHHYDTVYRLRGGTGAPSRWLVRATGGQEGRALLVTVIAALAYHGSPTGPIGHQGAGASALQTAMVALAAVLALVVVAESIHFWVLGDATAEHDESGDTA
;
A
#
# COMPACT_ATOMS: atom_id res chain seq x y z
N MET A 1 44.37 -9.27 33.55
CA MET A 1 45.17 -8.98 34.75
C MET A 1 45.07 -10.19 35.65
N ILE A 2 46.14 -10.99 35.71
CA ILE A 2 46.25 -12.18 36.57
C ILE A 2 46.51 -11.67 37.99
N VAL A 3 45.65 -12.02 38.95
CA VAL A 3 46.03 -12.13 40.37
C VAL A 3 45.24 -13.29 41.00
N THR A 4 46.01 -14.25 41.49
CA THR A 4 45.67 -15.47 42.25
C THR A 4 45.47 -15.19 43.74
N GLY A 5 44.64 -16.00 44.41
CA GLY A 5 44.57 -16.11 45.88
C GLY A 5 43.63 -17.25 46.34
N PRO A 6 43.87 -17.92 47.48
CA PRO A 6 44.02 -19.39 47.51
C PRO A 6 42.89 -20.18 48.22
N ALA A 7 42.98 -21.49 48.03
CA ALA A 7 42.15 -22.56 48.59
C ALA A 7 42.44 -22.91 50.06
N LEU A 8 41.46 -23.56 50.71
CA LEU A 8 41.48 -24.51 51.85
C LEU A 8 39.99 -24.61 52.31
N LEU A 9 39.30 -25.74 52.46
CA LEU A 9 39.65 -27.04 53.05
C LEU A 9 38.75 -28.17 52.52
N ASP A 10 39.30 -29.36 52.68
CA ASP A 10 38.97 -30.68 52.16
C ASP A 10 37.96 -31.43 53.05
N SER A 11 37.04 -32.20 52.46
CA SER A 11 36.48 -33.43 53.06
C SER A 11 35.89 -34.33 51.96
N ALA A 12 36.71 -35.30 51.54
CA ALA A 12 36.39 -36.64 51.00
C ALA A 12 35.16 -37.31 51.69
N GLU A 13 34.42 -38.29 51.16
CA GLU A 13 34.57 -39.41 50.20
C GLU A 13 33.14 -39.96 49.96
N ALA A 14 32.68 -40.57 48.85
CA ALA A 14 33.17 -41.69 48.03
C ALA A 14 32.45 -41.64 46.65
N ARG A 15 33.11 -41.78 45.47
CA ARG A 15 33.59 -43.01 44.76
C ARG A 15 32.51 -44.10 44.63
N SER A 16 32.25 -44.76 43.49
CA SER A 16 32.95 -44.94 42.21
C SER A 16 32.06 -45.79 41.28
N GLU A 17 32.04 -45.51 39.98
CA GLU A 17 32.07 -46.49 38.86
C GLU A 17 32.14 -45.68 37.53
N ALA A 18 33.33 -45.45 36.98
CA ALA A 18 34.06 -46.27 35.99
C ALA A 18 33.65 -45.98 34.53
N HIS A 19 34.54 -45.27 33.83
CA HIS A 19 34.63 -45.07 32.38
C HIS A 19 35.86 -45.85 31.87
N PRO A 20 35.98 -46.18 30.56
CA PRO A 20 36.92 -45.38 29.75
C PRO A 20 36.67 -45.32 28.23
N GLY A 21 37.25 -44.27 27.61
CA GLY A 21 37.76 -44.25 26.22
C GLY A 21 36.85 -43.54 25.20
N ALA A 22 36.93 -42.25 24.85
CA ALA A 22 38.01 -41.28 24.53
C ALA A 22 38.46 -41.25 23.05
N ARG A 23 38.60 -39.99 22.56
CA ARG A 23 39.30 -39.46 21.36
C ARG A 23 38.40 -39.18 20.13
N SER A 24 38.35 -37.99 19.53
CA SER A 24 39.17 -36.77 19.62
C SER A 24 38.38 -35.53 19.18
N ALA A 25 38.75 -34.38 19.75
CA ALA A 25 38.28 -33.04 19.39
C ALA A 25 39.10 -32.45 18.23
N GLU A 26 38.47 -31.62 17.39
CA GLU A 26 39.19 -30.58 16.65
C GLU A 26 38.30 -29.34 16.40
N THR A 27 38.53 -28.31 17.22
CA THR A 27 38.59 -26.88 16.87
C THR A 27 37.70 -26.35 15.74
N ALA A 28 36.50 -25.86 16.07
CA ALA A 28 35.78 -24.88 15.25
C ALA A 28 36.14 -23.47 15.68
N ARG A 29 36.97 -22.81 14.87
CA ARG A 29 37.37 -21.41 15.01
C ARG A 29 36.13 -20.50 15.00
N SER A 30 36.06 -19.65 16.02
CA SER A 30 35.35 -18.38 16.02
C SER A 30 35.77 -17.56 14.79
N GLY A 31 34.92 -17.57 13.77
CA GLY A 31 34.98 -16.68 12.62
C GLY A 31 33.90 -15.63 12.79
N ALA A 32 34.27 -14.50 13.39
CA ALA A 32 33.54 -13.25 13.28
C ALA A 32 33.58 -12.81 11.81
N ALA A 33 32.64 -13.31 11.00
CA ALA A 33 32.33 -12.73 9.71
C ALA A 33 31.35 -11.57 9.95
N ALA A 34 31.90 -10.37 9.93
CA ALA A 34 31.14 -9.14 9.76
C ALA A 34 30.28 -9.27 8.48
N GLY A 35 28.98 -9.52 8.68
CA GLY A 35 27.99 -9.44 7.62
C GLY A 35 27.64 -7.98 7.34
N SER A 36 28.57 -7.24 6.75
CA SER A 36 28.31 -5.91 6.20
C SER A 36 27.61 -6.06 4.85
N ASP A 37 26.32 -6.40 4.84
CA ASP A 37 25.46 -6.26 3.65
C ASP A 37 23.95 -6.24 3.99
N ALA A 38 23.60 -5.93 5.25
CA ALA A 38 22.22 -5.58 5.63
C ALA A 38 21.88 -4.09 5.38
N ALA A 39 22.74 -3.37 4.66
CA ALA A 39 22.52 -1.99 4.28
C ALA A 39 21.57 -1.93 3.07
N GLY A 40 20.34 -1.48 3.31
CA GLY A 40 19.56 -0.80 2.27
C GLY A 40 20.40 0.35 1.67
N PRO A 41 20.08 0.80 0.44
CA PRO A 41 21.03 1.54 -0.40
C PRO A 41 21.54 2.83 0.27
N GLY A 42 22.84 2.89 0.56
CA GLY A 42 23.71 4.08 0.47
C GLY A 42 23.38 5.35 1.26
N GLY A 43 22.64 5.28 2.38
CA GLY A 43 22.30 6.45 3.19
C GLY A 43 23.18 6.67 4.42
N THR A 44 23.61 7.91 4.68
CA THR A 44 24.27 8.27 5.94
C THR A 44 23.26 8.31 7.09
N ARG A 45 23.41 7.40 8.06
CA ARG A 45 22.66 7.39 9.32
C ARG A 45 23.55 7.89 10.45
N THR A 46 23.12 8.94 11.13
CA THR A 46 23.85 9.53 12.26
C THR A 46 22.95 9.59 13.48
N ALA A 47 23.44 9.16 14.63
CA ALA A 47 22.77 9.36 15.91
C ALA A 47 23.50 10.48 16.67
N VAL A 48 22.76 11.35 17.35
CA VAL A 48 23.28 12.35 18.28
C VAL A 48 22.74 12.01 19.65
N GLU A 49 23.64 11.69 20.58
CA GLU A 49 23.32 11.46 21.98
C GLU A 49 23.17 12.80 22.71
N THR A 50 22.15 12.92 23.56
CA THR A 50 21.93 14.11 24.41
C THR A 50 21.87 13.71 25.89
N THR A 51 22.86 14.08 26.71
CA THR A 51 22.88 13.85 28.19
C THR A 51 23.75 14.87 28.93
N ALA A 52 23.53 14.99 30.26
CA ALA A 52 24.34 15.78 31.19
C ALA A 52 25.43 14.98 31.94
N ALA A 53 25.57 13.65 31.73
CA ALA A 53 26.59 12.76 32.33
C ALA A 53 26.86 11.55 31.38
N PRO A 54 28.03 10.88 31.42
CA PRO A 54 28.68 10.42 30.18
C PRO A 54 28.30 9.02 29.69
N ALA A 55 28.33 8.91 28.36
CA ALA A 55 28.33 7.73 27.48
C ALA A 55 27.05 6.88 27.46
N LEU A 56 26.58 6.62 26.22
CA LEU A 56 25.56 5.63 25.90
C LEU A 56 25.75 4.37 26.75
N SER A 57 24.66 3.88 27.34
CA SER A 57 24.68 2.53 27.89
C SER A 57 25.19 1.57 26.81
N PRO A 58 26.05 0.59 27.14
CA PRO A 58 26.61 -0.34 26.15
C PRO A 58 25.51 -1.08 25.37
N THR A 59 24.36 -1.26 26.00
CA THR A 59 23.13 -1.77 25.38
C THR A 59 22.57 -0.83 24.31
N LEU A 60 22.43 0.46 24.59
CA LEU A 60 21.92 1.44 23.64
C LEU A 60 22.88 1.66 22.45
N ALA A 61 24.18 1.68 22.70
CA ALA A 61 25.19 1.73 21.65
C ALA A 61 25.10 0.52 20.71
N ALA A 62 24.96 -0.69 21.28
CA ALA A 62 24.77 -1.91 20.50
C ALA A 62 23.45 -1.91 19.70
N ASP A 63 22.37 -1.36 20.29
CA ASP A 63 21.08 -1.24 19.62
C ASP A 63 21.13 -0.26 18.44
N LEU A 64 21.74 0.91 18.62
CA LEU A 64 21.92 1.90 17.56
C LEU A 64 22.79 1.36 16.42
N ALA A 65 23.90 0.69 16.74
CA ALA A 65 24.73 0.02 15.75
C ALA A 65 23.97 -1.09 15.00
N ALA A 66 23.17 -1.90 15.70
CA ALA A 66 22.32 -2.91 15.06
C ALA A 66 21.23 -2.33 14.15
N LEU A 67 20.84 -1.06 14.36
CA LEU A 67 19.92 -0.30 13.51
C LEU A 67 20.67 0.48 12.40
N GLY A 68 21.98 0.33 12.29
CA GLY A 68 22.85 0.95 11.28
C GLY A 68 23.19 2.41 11.55
N PHE A 69 23.09 2.88 12.80
CA PHE A 69 23.58 4.20 13.21
C PHE A 69 25.05 4.08 13.66
N ASP A 70 25.95 3.93 12.69
CA ASP A 70 27.38 3.68 12.95
C ASP A 70 28.15 4.96 13.36
N ARG A 71 27.59 6.13 13.06
CA ARG A 71 28.14 7.43 13.47
C ARG A 71 27.32 7.98 14.64
N VAL A 72 27.91 7.97 15.83
CA VAL A 72 27.33 8.59 17.03
C VAL A 72 28.11 9.88 17.35
N LEU A 73 27.39 10.98 17.52
CA LEU A 73 27.91 12.27 17.99
C LEU A 73 27.28 12.60 19.35
N HIS A 74 27.85 13.54 20.10
CA HIS A 74 27.33 13.95 21.41
C HIS A 74 27.02 15.44 21.41
N ALA A 75 25.90 15.83 22.02
CA ALA A 75 25.50 17.22 22.26
C ALA A 75 25.01 17.36 23.70
N ALA A 76 25.64 18.22 24.50
CA ALA A 76 25.27 18.43 25.90
C ALA A 76 24.00 19.29 26.05
N ASP A 77 23.75 20.19 25.10
CA ASP A 77 22.63 21.13 25.15
C ASP A 77 22.03 21.43 23.76
N PRO A 78 20.88 22.14 23.68
CA PRO A 78 20.26 22.49 22.40
C PRO A 78 21.13 23.39 21.50
N ALA A 79 22.03 24.20 22.06
CA ALA A 79 22.89 25.09 21.29
C ALA A 79 24.02 24.30 20.61
N GLU A 80 24.64 23.35 21.30
CA GLU A 80 25.60 22.40 20.73
C GLU A 80 24.94 21.53 19.65
N LEU A 81 23.71 21.06 19.89
CA LEU A 81 22.95 20.30 18.89
C LEU A 81 22.69 21.14 17.62
N ALA A 82 22.29 22.40 17.78
CA ALA A 82 22.09 23.31 16.65
C ALA A 82 23.41 23.54 15.87
N ALA A 83 24.53 23.72 16.57
CA ALA A 83 25.85 23.87 15.96
C ALA A 83 26.28 22.61 15.20
N LEU A 84 26.10 21.42 15.79
CA LEU A 84 26.38 20.12 15.16
C LEU A 84 25.54 19.91 13.90
N ALA A 85 24.24 20.22 13.97
CA ALA A 85 23.33 20.11 12.84
C ALA A 85 23.69 21.06 11.69
N ALA A 86 24.19 22.25 12.00
CA ALA A 86 24.62 23.24 11.02
C ALA A 86 26.00 22.94 10.40
N THR A 87 26.92 22.30 11.13
CA THR A 87 28.35 22.25 10.74
C THR A 87 28.96 20.84 10.62
N VAL A 88 28.61 19.90 11.49
CA VAL A 88 29.30 18.59 11.63
C VAL A 88 28.54 17.43 10.99
N LEU A 89 27.21 17.52 10.94
CA LEU A 89 26.37 16.55 10.23
C LEU A 89 26.53 16.59 8.70
N ALA A 90 27.44 17.44 8.19
CA ALA A 90 27.90 17.42 6.81
C ALA A 90 28.43 16.03 6.38
N PRO A 91 28.28 15.64 5.11
CA PRO A 91 28.78 14.36 4.62
C PRO A 91 30.30 14.45 4.52
N VAL A 92 30.99 13.37 4.91
CA VAL A 92 32.40 13.20 4.56
C VAL A 92 32.47 13.17 3.04
N ALA A 93 33.06 14.19 2.43
CA ALA A 93 33.30 14.23 1.00
C ALA A 93 34.26 13.08 0.64
N GLY A 94 33.72 12.00 0.10
CA GLY A 94 34.52 11.03 -0.62
C GLY A 94 35.26 11.75 -1.75
N ARG A 95 36.57 11.53 -1.84
CA ARG A 95 37.46 12.07 -2.87
C ARG A 95 37.01 11.62 -4.26
N SER A 96 36.06 12.31 -4.88
CA SER A 96 35.81 12.39 -6.33
C SER A 96 34.64 13.35 -6.55
N GLY A 97 34.90 14.47 -7.25
CA GLY A 97 33.94 15.55 -7.52
C GLY A 97 32.82 15.14 -8.50
N GLY A 98 31.91 14.28 -8.05
CA GLY A 98 30.70 13.91 -8.77
C GLY A 98 29.47 14.65 -8.25
N ARG A 99 28.66 15.18 -9.16
CA ARG A 99 27.33 15.74 -8.89
C ARG A 99 26.50 14.70 -8.11
N ARG A 100 26.05 15.04 -6.90
CA ARG A 100 25.25 14.16 -6.03
C ARG A 100 24.05 13.63 -6.80
N SER A 101 23.80 12.33 -6.74
CA SER A 101 22.53 11.78 -7.23
C SER A 101 21.41 12.20 -6.27
N SER A 102 20.21 12.50 -6.78
CA SER A 102 19.03 12.80 -5.97
C SER A 102 18.69 11.71 -4.93
N ARG A 103 19.18 10.48 -5.14
CA ARG A 103 19.06 9.34 -4.23
C ARG A 103 19.84 9.49 -2.92
N GLU A 104 21.06 10.00 -2.96
CA GLU A 104 21.90 10.15 -1.75
C GLU A 104 21.39 11.24 -0.80
N ALA A 105 20.84 12.33 -1.35
CA ALA A 105 20.22 13.40 -0.55
C ALA A 105 18.88 12.96 0.09
N LYS A 106 18.16 12.00 -0.52
CA LYS A 106 16.97 11.36 0.06
C LYS A 106 17.28 10.40 1.22
N ALA A 107 18.54 9.97 1.35
CA ALA A 107 18.92 8.87 2.24
C ALA A 107 19.55 9.31 3.58
N GLU A 108 19.65 10.62 3.84
CA GLU A 108 20.17 11.12 5.12
C GLU A 108 19.14 10.94 6.24
N ARG A 109 19.60 10.38 7.37
CA ARG A 109 18.76 10.16 8.55
C ARG A 109 19.53 10.49 9.83
N ILE A 110 18.96 11.39 10.61
CA ILE A 110 19.56 11.93 11.84
C ILE A 110 18.63 11.58 13.00
N ALA A 111 19.10 10.72 13.90
CA ALA A 111 18.42 10.42 15.15
C ALA A 111 19.02 11.27 16.27
N VAL A 112 18.19 11.77 17.18
CA VAL A 112 18.59 12.37 18.46
C VAL A 112 18.01 11.49 19.55
N VAL A 113 18.88 10.92 20.39
CA VAL A 113 18.51 9.92 21.39
C VAL A 113 19.07 10.34 22.74
N ASP A 114 18.25 10.25 23.78
CA ASP A 114 18.70 10.49 25.14
C ASP A 114 19.56 9.31 25.60
N GLY A 115 20.75 9.58 26.15
CA GLY A 115 21.66 8.52 26.61
C GLY A 115 21.12 7.73 27.80
N GLY A 116 20.14 8.28 28.53
CA GLY A 116 19.39 7.59 29.59
C GLY A 116 18.26 6.69 29.06
N PHE A 117 18.06 6.59 27.75
CA PHE A 117 17.01 5.78 27.16
C PHE A 117 17.06 4.32 27.66
N THR A 118 15.93 3.84 28.17
CA THR A 118 15.71 2.46 28.56
C THR A 118 14.44 1.94 27.87
N GLY A 119 14.59 0.90 27.05
CA GLY A 119 13.48 0.36 26.29
C GLY A 119 13.86 -0.78 25.37
N HIS A 120 12.91 -1.20 24.55
CA HIS A 120 13.11 -2.26 23.56
C HIS A 120 13.81 -1.73 22.31
N ARG A 121 14.70 -2.52 21.73
CA ARG A 121 15.33 -2.21 20.44
C ARG A 121 14.28 -2.08 19.34
N HIS A 122 13.21 -2.86 19.38
CA HIS A 122 12.12 -2.72 18.41
C HIS A 122 11.37 -1.39 18.55
N ALA A 123 11.28 -0.78 19.74
CA ALA A 123 10.69 0.55 19.90
C ALA A 123 11.54 1.62 19.18
N LEU A 124 12.87 1.56 19.36
CA LEU A 124 13.82 2.37 18.59
C LEU A 124 13.73 2.07 17.09
N ARG A 125 13.58 0.80 16.69
CA ARG A 125 13.41 0.45 15.28
C ARG A 125 12.19 1.13 14.65
N LEU A 126 11.04 1.06 15.31
CA LEU A 126 9.79 1.67 14.84
C LEU A 126 9.91 3.18 14.69
N ALA A 127 10.56 3.85 15.63
CA ALA A 127 10.77 5.29 15.58
C ALA A 127 11.85 5.67 14.56
N LEU A 128 13.02 5.03 14.64
CA LEU A 128 14.23 5.51 13.99
C LEU A 128 14.42 4.98 12.59
N THR A 129 13.81 3.86 12.17
CA THR A 129 14.16 3.21 10.89
C THR A 129 13.03 3.15 9.87
N ASP A 130 11.79 3.49 10.23
CA ASP A 130 10.67 3.46 9.29
C ASP A 130 10.89 4.48 8.15
N PRO A 131 11.01 4.05 6.88
CA PRO A 131 11.31 4.92 5.74
C PRO A 131 10.10 5.76 5.30
N ARG A 132 8.89 5.48 5.79
CA ARG A 132 7.66 6.15 5.34
C ARG A 132 7.50 7.53 5.95
N PHE A 133 8.07 7.76 7.12
CA PHE A 133 7.91 8.99 7.87
C PHE A 133 9.18 9.84 7.79
N PRO A 134 9.08 11.11 7.37
CA PRO A 134 10.22 12.02 7.35
C PRO A 134 10.64 12.45 8.76
N ALA A 135 9.75 12.38 9.75
CA ALA A 135 10.09 12.55 11.15
C ALA A 135 9.26 11.60 12.02
N ALA A 136 9.87 11.03 13.05
CA ALA A 136 9.17 10.18 14.01
C ALA A 136 9.80 10.24 15.40
N ALA A 137 9.01 10.03 16.45
CA ALA A 137 9.47 10.09 17.83
C ALA A 137 8.81 9.04 18.72
N VAL A 138 9.59 8.55 19.68
CA VAL A 138 9.15 7.82 20.88
C VAL A 138 9.78 8.49 22.10
N PRO A 139 9.28 8.26 23.32
CA PRO A 139 9.88 8.88 24.51
C PRO A 139 11.41 8.69 24.55
N GLY A 140 12.14 9.80 24.60
CA GLY A 140 13.61 9.81 24.62
C GLY A 140 14.31 9.62 23.28
N ALA A 141 13.60 9.56 22.14
CA ALA A 141 14.24 9.44 20.83
C ALA A 141 13.40 10.09 19.72
N VAL A 142 14.04 10.89 18.87
CA VAL A 142 13.43 11.50 17.67
C VAL A 142 14.33 11.28 16.46
N VAL A 143 13.75 11.09 15.29
CA VAL A 143 14.47 11.00 14.02
C VAL A 143 13.92 11.98 13.00
N LEU A 144 14.80 12.50 12.17
CA LEU A 144 14.46 13.21 10.95
C LEU A 144 15.17 12.55 9.77
N ALA A 145 14.48 12.45 8.64
CA ALA A 145 14.96 11.84 7.42
C ALA A 145 14.71 12.74 6.20
N GLY A 146 15.63 12.66 5.24
CA GLY A 146 15.54 13.38 3.97
C GLY A 146 16.31 14.71 3.94
N PRO A 147 16.21 15.46 2.83
CA PRO A 147 17.12 16.56 2.52
C PRO A 147 16.97 17.77 3.45
N GLN A 148 15.81 17.94 4.10
CA GLN A 148 15.54 19.04 5.02
C GLN A 148 15.80 18.68 6.50
N ALA A 149 16.18 17.42 6.79
CA ALA A 149 16.34 16.92 8.15
C ALA A 149 17.28 17.80 8.98
N ARG A 150 18.43 18.23 8.41
CA ARG A 150 19.39 19.10 9.10
C ARG A 150 18.82 20.47 9.42
N THR A 151 18.22 21.13 8.43
CA THR A 151 17.71 22.49 8.58
C THR A 151 16.56 22.52 9.58
N ALA A 152 15.66 21.54 9.51
CA ALA A 152 14.57 21.38 10.48
C ALA A 152 15.10 21.09 11.89
N LEU A 153 16.09 20.20 12.02
CA LEU A 153 16.71 19.90 13.31
C LEU A 153 17.42 21.12 13.91
N ALA A 154 18.19 21.85 13.11
CA ALA A 154 18.88 23.06 13.56
C ALA A 154 17.89 24.15 14.00
N ALA A 155 16.81 24.36 13.24
CA ALA A 155 15.75 25.31 13.61
C ALA A 155 15.03 24.91 14.89
N ALA A 156 14.68 23.62 15.05
CA ALA A 156 14.07 23.10 16.28
C ALA A 156 15.00 23.21 17.49
N ALA A 157 16.28 22.88 17.33
CA ALA A 157 17.27 22.99 18.40
C ALA A 157 17.52 24.46 18.80
N HIS A 158 17.58 25.39 17.83
CA HIS A 158 17.75 26.81 18.09
C HIS A 158 16.56 27.42 18.83
N ALA A 159 15.33 27.01 18.49
CA ALA A 159 14.11 27.44 19.20
C ALA A 159 14.07 26.96 20.67
N LEU A 160 14.81 25.89 21.01
CA LEU A 160 14.92 25.36 22.36
C LEU A 160 16.14 25.89 23.14
N ALA A 161 17.08 26.55 22.45
CA ALA A 161 18.26 27.13 23.06
C ALA A 161 17.85 28.37 23.90
N PRO A 162 18.42 28.55 25.11
CA PRO A 162 18.13 29.73 25.90
C PRO A 162 18.60 30.98 25.13
N THR A 163 17.70 31.96 24.95
CA THR A 163 18.06 33.27 24.44
C THR A 163 19.08 33.88 25.40
N PRO A 164 20.24 34.37 24.94
CA PRO A 164 21.11 35.15 25.81
C PRO A 164 20.28 36.32 26.33
N ALA A 165 20.16 36.43 27.66
CA ALA A 165 19.53 37.59 28.28
C ALA A 165 20.18 38.84 27.65
N PRO A 166 19.40 39.85 27.21
CA PRO A 166 20.01 41.09 26.79
C PRO A 166 20.91 41.53 27.95
N ALA A 167 22.19 41.76 27.66
CA ALA A 167 23.13 42.29 28.61
C ALA A 167 22.42 43.45 29.30
N ALA A 168 22.27 43.36 30.63
CA ALA A 168 21.59 44.38 31.41
C ALA A 168 22.31 45.70 31.14
N GLU A 169 21.77 46.47 30.21
CA GLU A 169 22.17 47.84 29.98
C GLU A 169 21.82 48.54 31.29
N GLN A 170 22.85 48.97 32.01
CA GLN A 170 22.73 49.70 33.26
C GLN A 170 22.00 51.01 32.98
N LEU A 171 20.67 50.95 32.97
CA LEU A 171 19.80 52.11 32.84
C LEU A 171 20.02 53.02 34.06
N HIS A 172 20.53 54.21 33.78
CA HIS A 172 20.69 55.30 34.73
C HIS A 172 19.35 55.61 35.45
N PRO A 173 19.38 55.87 36.77
CA PRO A 173 18.19 56.24 37.52
C PRO A 173 17.86 57.71 37.27
N ALA A 174 17.24 58.03 36.13
CA ALA A 174 16.70 59.37 35.89
C ALA A 174 15.40 59.40 35.06
N ASP A 175 15.12 58.41 34.21
CA ASP A 175 13.91 58.44 33.38
C ASP A 175 12.85 57.44 33.89
N ARG A 176 12.19 57.81 34.99
CA ARG A 176 10.91 57.21 35.39
C ARG A 176 9.78 58.17 35.00
N ILE A 177 9.08 57.87 33.90
CA ILE A 177 7.74 58.42 33.64
C ILE A 177 6.71 57.33 33.96
N PRO A 178 5.70 57.61 34.80
CA PRO A 178 4.67 56.63 35.13
C PRO A 178 3.61 56.57 34.02
N HIS A 179 3.56 55.45 33.28
CA HIS A 179 2.40 55.14 32.44
C HIS A 179 1.57 53.99 33.03
N GLN A 180 0.26 54.25 33.07
CA GLN A 180 -0.79 53.50 33.73
C GLN A 180 -0.99 52.10 33.18
N ALA A 181 -1.39 51.21 34.09
CA ALA A 181 -1.80 49.84 33.83
C ALA A 181 -3.04 49.76 32.94
N GLY A 182 -2.94 49.01 31.85
CA GLY A 182 -4.06 48.44 31.10
C GLY A 182 -3.91 46.92 31.05
N PRO A 183 -5.00 46.12 31.11
CA PRO A 183 -4.91 44.68 31.18
C PRO A 183 -4.57 44.12 29.79
N ALA A 184 -3.28 43.90 29.53
CA ALA A 184 -2.84 43.15 28.37
C ALA A 184 -3.04 41.66 28.65
N HIS A 185 -3.88 41.03 27.84
CA HIS A 185 -4.07 39.60 27.76
C HIS A 185 -2.72 38.87 27.72
N LEU A 186 -2.47 38.04 28.75
CA LEU A 186 -1.40 37.05 28.73
C LEU A 186 -1.81 35.95 27.75
N GLU A 187 -1.50 36.15 26.47
CA GLU A 187 -1.28 35.04 25.55
C GLU A 187 -0.08 34.27 26.10
N THR A 188 -0.37 33.23 26.88
CA THR A 188 0.63 32.32 27.42
C THR A 188 1.04 31.42 26.26
N GLU A 189 2.02 31.89 25.50
CA GLU A 189 2.75 31.10 24.52
C GLU A 189 3.26 29.85 25.26
N THR A 190 2.76 28.69 24.84
CA THR A 190 2.91 27.42 25.54
C THR A 190 4.35 26.92 25.36
N ALA A 191 5.28 27.46 26.15
CA ALA A 191 6.62 26.93 26.28
C ALA A 191 6.53 25.49 26.80
N ALA A 192 7.13 24.55 26.06
CA ALA A 192 7.16 23.14 26.43
C ALA A 192 7.73 22.96 27.86
N PRO A 193 7.19 22.05 28.69
CA PRO A 193 7.60 21.90 30.08
C PRO A 193 9.09 21.56 30.18
N ALA A 194 9.83 22.36 30.95
CA ALA A 194 11.30 22.30 31.08
C ALA A 194 11.86 21.00 31.70
N GLY A 195 11.01 20.03 32.05
CA GLY A 195 11.39 18.74 32.65
C GLY A 195 11.39 17.52 31.71
N LEU A 196 11.09 17.70 30.42
CA LEU A 196 11.13 16.61 29.44
C LEU A 196 12.54 16.41 28.85
N PRO A 197 12.93 15.17 28.49
CA PRO A 197 14.14 14.89 27.72
C PRO A 197 14.24 15.75 26.46
N LEU A 198 15.48 16.09 26.07
CA LEU A 198 15.72 16.95 24.89
C LEU A 198 15.09 16.38 23.60
N PRO A 199 15.14 15.07 23.30
CA PRO A 199 14.45 14.48 22.14
C PRO A 199 12.94 14.74 22.11
N ASP A 200 12.28 14.68 23.28
CA ASP A 200 10.83 14.88 23.39
C ASP A 200 10.46 16.36 23.18
N ARG A 201 11.29 17.27 23.69
CA ARG A 201 11.17 18.72 23.44
C ARG A 201 11.39 19.05 21.97
N LEU A 202 12.36 18.40 21.31
CA LEU A 202 12.62 18.56 19.88
C LEU A 202 11.44 18.08 19.04
N ALA A 203 10.85 16.92 19.37
CA ALA A 203 9.65 16.43 18.70
C ALA A 203 8.49 17.45 18.78
N ALA A 204 8.27 18.05 19.94
CA ALA A 204 7.27 19.10 20.11
C ALA A 204 7.60 20.38 19.31
N ALA A 205 8.87 20.80 19.30
CA ALA A 205 9.31 21.96 18.52
C ALA A 205 9.15 21.74 17.00
N LEU A 206 9.41 20.53 16.51
CA LEU A 206 9.21 20.16 15.11
C LEU A 206 7.73 20.22 14.71
N ASP A 207 6.83 19.67 15.54
CA ASP A 207 5.39 19.78 15.32
C ASP A 207 4.94 21.26 15.31
N ALA A 208 5.48 22.09 16.21
CA ALA A 208 5.19 23.53 16.25
C ALA A 208 5.63 24.25 14.96
N GLN A 209 6.77 23.84 14.38
CA GLN A 209 7.31 24.33 13.10
C GLN A 209 6.60 23.75 11.86
N GLY A 210 5.59 22.89 12.06
CA GLY A 210 4.83 22.30 10.97
C GLY A 210 5.51 21.10 10.30
N VAL A 211 6.53 20.52 10.93
CA VAL A 211 7.11 19.23 10.53
C VAL A 211 6.33 18.12 11.25
N PRO A 212 5.47 17.34 10.56
CA PRO A 212 4.65 16.34 11.22
C PRO A 212 5.51 15.20 11.78
N VAL A 213 5.51 15.03 13.11
CA VAL A 213 6.25 13.98 13.79
C VAL A 213 5.36 12.77 14.05
N GLN A 214 5.66 11.65 13.38
CA GLN A 214 4.95 10.40 13.58
C GLN A 214 5.28 9.78 14.94
N ARG A 215 4.25 9.35 15.69
CA ARG A 215 4.42 8.65 16.97
C ARG A 215 3.92 7.21 16.84
N PRO A 216 4.79 6.21 16.70
CA PRO A 216 4.35 4.83 16.50
C PRO A 216 3.69 4.28 17.76
N GLU A 217 2.59 3.52 17.60
CA GLU A 217 1.94 2.84 18.72
C GLU A 217 2.87 1.75 19.27
N LEU A 218 3.30 1.86 20.53
CA LEU A 218 4.22 0.91 21.15
C LEU A 218 3.52 -0.31 21.78
N GLY A 219 2.27 -0.16 22.20
CA GLY A 219 1.52 -1.24 22.87
C GLY A 219 2.27 -1.71 24.12
N ALA A 220 2.66 -2.99 24.14
CA ALA A 220 3.44 -3.57 25.24
C ALA A 220 4.95 -3.25 25.20
N LEU A 221 5.46 -2.62 24.14
CA LEU A 221 6.87 -2.22 24.07
C LEU A 221 7.12 -1.03 25.00
N VAL A 222 8.17 -1.14 25.82
CA VAL A 222 8.69 -0.08 26.68
C VAL A 222 9.64 0.83 25.89
N ALA A 223 9.48 2.16 26.06
CA ALA A 223 10.41 3.21 25.67
C ALA A 223 10.27 4.37 26.67
N THR A 224 11.32 4.68 27.42
CA THR A 224 11.30 5.73 28.44
C THR A 224 12.71 6.26 28.73
N VAL A 225 12.80 7.40 29.41
CA VAL A 225 14.03 7.97 29.96
C VAL A 225 13.84 8.09 31.48
N PRO A 226 14.30 7.10 32.27
CA PRO A 226 14.12 7.09 33.72
C PRO A 226 14.87 8.25 34.39
N ALA A 227 14.19 8.99 35.27
CA ALA A 227 14.80 10.09 36.02
C ALA A 227 15.42 9.64 37.36
N SER A 228 15.09 8.43 37.82
CA SER A 228 15.54 7.88 39.10
C SER A 228 16.00 6.42 39.00
N ALA A 229 16.85 5.98 39.95
CA ALA A 229 17.30 4.59 40.02
C ALA A 229 16.15 3.58 40.29
N SER A 230 15.05 4.03 40.91
CA SER A 230 13.82 3.24 41.03
C SER A 230 13.10 3.09 39.69
N GLU A 231 12.94 4.17 38.94
CA GLU A 231 12.33 4.12 37.60
C GLU A 231 13.16 3.29 36.62
N LEU A 232 14.50 3.38 36.70
CA LEU A 232 15.38 2.58 35.85
C LEU A 232 15.19 1.08 36.10
N ARG A 233 15.14 0.65 37.37
CA ARG A 233 14.88 -0.75 37.73
C ARG A 233 13.51 -1.21 37.28
N ALA A 234 12.48 -0.37 37.42
CA ALA A 234 11.14 -0.67 36.94
C ALA A 234 11.09 -0.80 35.42
N ALA A 235 11.75 0.10 34.68
CA ALA A 235 11.83 0.05 33.22
C ALA A 235 12.59 -1.19 32.74
N GLN A 236 13.71 -1.55 33.39
CA GLN A 236 14.45 -2.77 33.09
C GLN A 236 13.63 -4.05 33.35
N ALA A 237 12.88 -4.09 34.45
CA ALA A 237 11.98 -5.20 34.74
C ALA A 237 10.88 -5.32 33.67
N ALA A 238 10.26 -4.20 33.29
CA ALA A 238 9.23 -4.17 32.26
C ALA A 238 9.76 -4.58 30.86
N VAL A 239 11.01 -4.24 30.53
CA VAL A 239 11.67 -4.73 29.31
C VAL A 239 11.90 -6.25 29.38
N ALA A 240 12.32 -6.78 30.53
CA ALA A 240 12.56 -8.22 30.69
C ALA A 240 11.29 -9.07 30.65
N GLU A 241 10.13 -8.53 31.04
CA GLU A 241 8.84 -9.24 31.01
C GLU A 241 8.28 -9.44 29.59
N VAL A 242 8.72 -8.63 28.63
CA VAL A 242 8.12 -8.57 27.30
C VAL A 242 9.01 -9.26 26.26
N ASP A 243 8.48 -10.30 25.62
CA ASP A 243 9.13 -10.92 24.45
C ASP A 243 8.99 -10.01 23.22
N GLU A 244 10.02 -9.20 22.97
CA GLU A 244 10.12 -8.31 21.82
C GLU A 244 9.92 -9.05 20.49
N GLU A 245 10.48 -10.25 20.34
CA GLU A 245 10.44 -11.00 19.10
C GLU A 245 9.04 -11.55 18.83
N ALA A 246 8.33 -11.99 19.86
CA ALA A 246 6.92 -12.35 19.75
C ALA A 246 6.05 -11.16 19.36
N ILE A 247 6.34 -9.95 19.85
CA ILE A 247 5.65 -8.72 19.40
C ILE A 247 5.95 -8.44 17.93
N ARG A 248 7.22 -8.52 17.50
CA ARG A 248 7.62 -8.31 16.10
C ARG A 248 6.89 -9.26 15.15
N LEU A 249 6.85 -10.55 15.49
CA LEU A 249 6.15 -11.56 14.69
C LEU A 249 4.63 -11.35 14.65
N ARG A 250 4.02 -10.89 15.74
CA ARG A 250 2.58 -10.58 15.77
C ARG A 250 2.25 -9.34 14.93
N ARG A 251 3.05 -8.27 15.05
CA ARG A 251 2.88 -7.02 14.29
C ARG A 251 3.16 -7.16 12.80
N ALA A 252 3.98 -8.15 12.41
CA ALA A 252 4.22 -8.46 11.00
C ALA A 252 2.94 -8.92 10.28
N VAL A 253 1.98 -9.51 10.99
CA VAL A 253 0.71 -9.99 10.42
C VAL A 253 -0.30 -8.83 10.37
N LYS A 254 -0.99 -8.69 9.24
CA LYS A 254 -1.97 -7.64 9.03
C LYS A 254 -3.23 -7.91 9.87
N ALA A 255 -3.70 -6.89 10.59
CA ALA A 255 -4.78 -7.03 11.57
C ALA A 255 -6.16 -7.38 10.96
N ARG A 256 -6.40 -7.04 9.70
CA ARG A 256 -7.70 -7.17 9.00
C ARG A 256 -7.66 -8.17 7.85
N ASP A 257 -6.90 -9.25 8.01
CA ASP A 257 -6.86 -10.32 7.01
C ASP A 257 -8.17 -11.11 6.92
N GLY A 258 -8.36 -11.77 5.77
CA GLY A 258 -9.41 -12.77 5.56
C GLY A 258 -9.31 -13.93 6.55
N PHE A 259 -10.39 -14.67 6.71
CA PHE A 259 -10.45 -15.90 7.48
C PHE A 259 -9.36 -16.88 7.07
N PHE A 260 -9.24 -17.17 5.76
CA PHE A 260 -8.28 -18.16 5.28
C PHE A 260 -6.83 -17.74 5.58
N THR A 261 -6.48 -16.51 5.25
CA THR A 261 -5.14 -15.96 5.54
C THR A 261 -4.84 -16.00 7.04
N THR A 262 -5.79 -15.57 7.88
CA THR A 262 -5.59 -15.49 9.33
C THR A 262 -5.35 -16.85 9.97
N PHE A 263 -6.12 -17.87 9.60
CA PHE A 263 -6.09 -19.17 10.28
C PHE A 263 -5.24 -20.24 9.58
N PHE A 264 -5.03 -20.13 8.26
CA PHE A 264 -4.33 -21.16 7.47
C PHE A 264 -3.00 -20.71 6.88
N ILE A 265 -2.65 -19.42 6.95
CA ILE A 265 -1.39 -18.90 6.36
C ILE A 265 -0.55 -18.20 7.43
N SER A 266 -1.07 -17.12 8.00
CA SER A 266 -0.41 -16.26 8.99
C SER A 266 0.18 -16.96 10.22
N PRO A 267 -0.37 -18.09 10.72
CA PRO A 267 0.23 -18.78 11.87
C PRO A 267 1.66 -19.23 11.63
N TYR A 268 2.02 -19.63 10.39
CA TYR A 268 3.37 -20.08 10.06
C TYR A 268 4.13 -19.15 9.12
N SER A 269 3.46 -18.42 8.22
CA SER A 269 4.14 -17.56 7.23
C SER A 269 4.97 -16.45 7.89
N ARG A 270 4.56 -15.94 9.06
CA ARG A 270 5.35 -14.97 9.84
C ARG A 270 6.73 -15.50 10.26
N TYR A 271 6.85 -16.81 10.48
CA TYR A 271 8.14 -17.44 10.77
C TYR A 271 8.98 -17.65 9.50
N VAL A 272 8.33 -17.81 8.34
CA VAL A 272 8.99 -17.78 7.03
C VAL A 272 9.53 -16.37 6.77
N ALA A 273 8.77 -15.31 7.08
CA ALA A 273 9.23 -13.93 6.98
C ALA A 273 10.48 -13.70 7.85
N ARG A 274 10.47 -14.17 9.10
CA ARG A 274 11.66 -14.15 9.97
C ARG A 274 12.83 -14.96 9.41
N TRP A 275 12.56 -16.10 8.77
CA TRP A 275 13.61 -16.88 8.12
C TRP A 275 14.22 -16.10 6.94
N CYS A 276 13.40 -15.46 6.11
CA CYS A 276 13.85 -14.59 5.01
C CYS A 276 14.69 -13.42 5.53
N ALA A 277 14.22 -12.73 6.59
CA ALA A 277 14.94 -11.66 7.27
C ALA A 277 16.35 -12.10 7.71
N ARG A 278 16.45 -13.25 8.38
CA ARG A 278 17.73 -13.82 8.83
C ARG A 278 18.66 -14.24 7.70
N ARG A 279 18.12 -14.47 6.49
CA ARG A 279 18.88 -14.78 5.28
C ARG A 279 19.23 -13.55 4.46
N GLY A 280 18.84 -12.35 4.89
CA GLY A 280 19.06 -11.11 4.14
C GLY A 280 18.24 -11.03 2.85
N LEU A 281 17.16 -11.82 2.72
CA LEU A 281 16.26 -11.70 1.58
C LEU A 281 15.42 -10.43 1.73
N THR A 282 15.20 -9.74 0.62
CA THR A 282 14.36 -8.53 0.56
C THR A 282 12.90 -8.88 0.24
N PRO A 283 11.92 -8.05 0.66
CA PRO A 283 10.52 -8.21 0.28
C PRO A 283 10.33 -8.40 -1.23
N ASN A 284 10.97 -7.55 -2.05
CA ASN A 284 10.84 -7.60 -3.50
C ASN A 284 11.32 -8.93 -4.12
N GLN A 285 12.37 -9.56 -3.54
CA GLN A 285 12.83 -10.88 -3.97
C GLN A 285 11.78 -11.95 -3.65
N VAL A 286 11.14 -11.88 -2.47
CA VAL A 286 10.09 -12.80 -2.06
C VAL A 286 8.83 -12.61 -2.92
N THR A 287 8.44 -11.36 -3.21
CA THR A 287 7.34 -11.02 -4.14
C THR A 287 7.60 -11.55 -5.55
N THR A 288 8.84 -11.45 -6.03
CA THR A 288 9.22 -12.01 -7.34
C THR A 288 9.17 -13.53 -7.33
N ALA A 289 9.66 -14.18 -6.27
CA ALA A 289 9.55 -15.62 -6.12
C ALA A 289 8.10 -16.09 -6.09
N SER A 290 7.20 -15.37 -5.41
CA SER A 290 5.77 -15.69 -5.38
C SER A 290 5.15 -15.64 -6.79
N LEU A 291 5.47 -14.61 -7.59
CA LEU A 291 5.05 -14.55 -8.99
C LEU A 291 5.55 -15.75 -9.80
N LEU A 292 6.83 -16.10 -9.70
CA LEU A 292 7.40 -17.24 -10.44
C LEU A 292 6.68 -18.55 -10.09
N VAL A 293 6.40 -18.79 -8.81
CA VAL A 293 5.64 -19.96 -8.36
C VAL A 293 4.21 -19.97 -8.92
N ALA A 294 3.53 -18.82 -8.97
CA ALA A 294 2.21 -18.72 -9.57
C ALA A 294 2.22 -18.98 -11.10
N LEU A 295 3.24 -18.50 -11.81
CA LEU A 295 3.40 -18.76 -13.25
C LEU A 295 3.66 -20.25 -13.50
N LEU A 296 4.45 -20.91 -12.65
CA LEU A 296 4.59 -22.37 -12.67
C LEU A 296 3.25 -23.06 -12.39
N ALA A 297 2.47 -22.59 -11.41
CA ALA A 297 1.13 -23.11 -11.13
C ALA A 297 0.19 -23.00 -12.34
N ALA A 298 0.19 -21.84 -13.00
CA ALA A 298 -0.56 -21.61 -14.25
C ALA A 298 -0.09 -22.53 -15.38
N GLY A 299 1.23 -22.73 -15.52
CA GLY A 299 1.83 -23.67 -16.47
C GLY A 299 1.41 -25.13 -16.20
N CYS A 300 1.40 -25.56 -14.94
CA CYS A 300 0.89 -26.87 -14.53
C CYS A 300 -0.60 -27.03 -14.89
N ALA A 301 -1.43 -26.02 -14.63
CA ALA A 301 -2.84 -26.02 -15.03
C ALA A 301 -3.00 -26.11 -16.55
N ALA A 302 -2.16 -25.41 -17.31
CA ALA A 302 -2.18 -25.40 -18.78
C ALA A 302 -1.87 -26.75 -19.43
N THR A 303 -1.28 -27.70 -18.69
CA THR A 303 -1.06 -29.07 -19.19
C THR A 303 -2.38 -29.81 -19.48
N GLY A 304 -3.47 -29.45 -18.80
CA GLY A 304 -4.78 -30.12 -18.96
C GLY A 304 -4.85 -31.52 -18.33
N THR A 305 -3.82 -31.96 -17.60
CA THR A 305 -3.78 -33.28 -16.96
C THR A 305 -4.22 -33.22 -15.50
N ARG A 306 -4.70 -34.33 -14.95
CA ARG A 306 -5.10 -34.37 -13.54
C ARG A 306 -3.93 -34.09 -12.59
N GLY A 307 -2.75 -34.66 -12.85
CA GLY A 307 -1.54 -34.38 -12.10
C GLY A 307 -1.14 -32.90 -12.19
N GLY A 308 -1.26 -32.30 -13.38
CA GLY A 308 -1.02 -30.88 -13.59
C GLY A 308 -1.96 -29.98 -12.78
N PHE A 309 -3.25 -30.30 -12.71
CA PHE A 309 -4.20 -29.53 -11.89
C PHE A 309 -3.94 -29.66 -10.38
N VAL A 310 -3.58 -30.85 -9.90
CA VAL A 310 -3.19 -31.03 -8.48
C VAL A 310 -1.94 -30.22 -8.17
N ALA A 311 -0.90 -30.30 -9.01
CA ALA A 311 0.30 -29.49 -8.86
C ALA A 311 0.00 -27.99 -8.91
N ALA A 312 -0.88 -27.56 -9.81
CA ALA A 312 -1.31 -26.17 -9.91
C ALA A 312 -1.98 -25.67 -8.62
N GLY A 313 -2.87 -26.45 -8.01
CA GLY A 313 -3.51 -26.08 -6.75
C GLY A 313 -2.51 -25.95 -5.60
N VAL A 314 -1.57 -26.90 -5.46
CA VAL A 314 -0.53 -26.86 -4.43
C VAL A 314 0.40 -25.65 -4.63
N LEU A 315 0.88 -25.44 -5.85
CA LEU A 315 1.76 -24.32 -6.18
C LEU A 315 1.05 -22.98 -6.02
N LEU A 316 -0.27 -22.89 -6.29
CA LEU A 316 -1.04 -21.67 -6.07
C LEU A 316 -1.08 -21.28 -4.59
N ILE A 317 -1.29 -22.26 -3.68
CA ILE A 317 -1.21 -22.01 -2.23
C ILE A 317 0.22 -21.65 -1.82
N ALA A 318 1.24 -22.33 -2.35
CA ALA A 318 2.63 -22.01 -2.05
C ALA A 318 2.98 -20.57 -2.49
N SER A 319 2.53 -20.15 -3.67
CA SER A 319 2.64 -18.76 -4.12
C SER A 319 1.95 -17.80 -3.15
N PHE A 320 0.74 -18.13 -2.68
CA PHE A 320 -0.01 -17.28 -1.75
C PHE A 320 0.67 -17.15 -0.38
N VAL A 321 1.33 -18.21 0.10
CA VAL A 321 2.15 -18.15 1.32
C VAL A 321 3.30 -17.17 1.13
N LEU A 322 4.01 -17.22 0.00
CA LEU A 322 5.13 -16.32 -0.29
C LEU A 322 4.66 -14.87 -0.44
N ASP A 323 3.51 -14.65 -1.08
CA ASP A 323 2.84 -13.36 -1.18
C ASP A 323 2.52 -12.77 0.20
N CYS A 324 1.94 -13.55 1.10
CA CYS A 324 1.74 -13.09 2.49
C CYS A 324 3.08 -12.83 3.22
N THR A 325 4.11 -13.60 2.87
CA THR A 325 5.43 -13.52 3.51
C THR A 325 6.17 -12.24 3.13
N ASP A 326 6.05 -11.72 1.91
CA ASP A 326 6.75 -10.50 1.50
C ASP A 326 6.29 -9.27 2.29
N GLY A 327 4.98 -9.10 2.48
CA GLY A 327 4.40 -8.01 3.25
C GLY A 327 4.66 -8.18 4.75
N GLN A 328 4.67 -9.42 5.23
CA GLN A 328 5.09 -9.73 6.61
C GLN A 328 6.57 -9.41 6.83
N LEU A 329 7.44 -9.70 5.86
CA LEU A 329 8.85 -9.38 5.89
C LEU A 329 9.08 -7.86 5.88
N ALA A 330 8.39 -7.13 4.99
CA ALA A 330 8.42 -5.67 4.95
C ALA A 330 8.03 -5.04 6.28
N ARG A 331 7.00 -5.58 6.96
CA ARG A 331 6.58 -5.11 8.30
C ARG A 331 7.53 -5.55 9.41
N TYR A 332 8.08 -6.76 9.34
CA TYR A 332 8.95 -7.33 10.35
C TYR A 332 10.31 -6.59 10.46
N ASP A 333 10.87 -6.17 9.33
CA ASP A 333 12.13 -5.42 9.26
C ASP A 333 11.98 -3.93 8.86
N LEU A 334 10.75 -3.45 8.72
CA LEU A 334 10.42 -2.07 8.26
C LEU A 334 11.03 -1.72 6.90
N GLN A 335 11.21 -2.72 6.03
CA GLN A 335 11.72 -2.56 4.66
C GLN A 335 10.59 -2.19 3.68
N TYR A 336 9.93 -1.07 3.94
CA TYR A 336 8.89 -0.54 3.07
C TYR A 336 9.48 0.19 1.86
N SER A 337 8.88 0.01 0.68
CA SER A 337 9.28 0.75 -0.52
C SER A 337 8.11 0.95 -1.47
N THR A 338 8.14 2.07 -2.19
CA THR A 338 7.11 2.42 -3.18
C THR A 338 7.09 1.43 -4.34
N VAL A 339 8.28 1.05 -4.81
CA VAL A 339 8.47 0.00 -5.83
C VAL A 339 7.94 -1.34 -5.32
N GLY A 340 8.19 -1.71 -4.06
CA GLY A 340 7.69 -2.96 -3.48
C GLY A 340 6.16 -3.00 -3.42
N ALA A 341 5.53 -1.92 -2.96
CA ALA A 341 4.07 -1.81 -2.93
C ALA A 341 3.45 -1.88 -4.34
N TRP A 342 4.08 -1.26 -5.34
CA TRP A 342 3.66 -1.36 -6.74
C TRP A 342 3.88 -2.76 -7.34
N LEU A 343 5.00 -3.41 -7.04
CA LEU A 343 5.31 -4.77 -7.50
C LEU A 343 4.32 -5.78 -6.94
N ASP A 344 4.05 -5.72 -5.64
CA ASP A 344 3.05 -6.55 -4.94
C ASP A 344 1.70 -6.44 -5.65
N ALA A 345 1.17 -5.21 -5.72
CA ALA A 345 -0.07 -4.86 -6.40
C ALA A 345 -0.16 -5.35 -7.86
N THR A 346 0.92 -5.18 -8.63
CA THR A 346 0.98 -5.59 -10.05
C THR A 346 1.02 -7.10 -10.20
N PHE A 347 1.87 -7.77 -9.42
CA PHE A 347 2.05 -9.21 -9.50
C PHE A 347 0.79 -9.93 -9.03
N ASP A 348 0.08 -9.38 -8.06
CA ASP A 348 -1.22 -9.85 -7.61
C ASP A 348 -2.23 -10.08 -8.76
N ARG A 349 -2.29 -9.11 -9.69
CA ARG A 349 -3.14 -9.20 -10.90
C ARG A 349 -2.55 -10.14 -11.94
N ALA A 350 -1.23 -10.09 -12.14
CA ALA A 350 -0.55 -10.97 -13.08
C ALA A 350 -0.74 -12.45 -12.72
N LYS A 351 -0.63 -12.81 -11.43
CA LYS A 351 -0.86 -14.16 -10.92
C LYS A 351 -2.28 -14.63 -11.20
N GLU A 352 -3.27 -13.80 -10.85
CA GLU A 352 -4.69 -14.11 -11.04
C GLU A 352 -5.03 -14.37 -12.51
N TYR A 353 -4.63 -13.46 -13.41
CA TYR A 353 -4.93 -13.58 -14.83
C TYR A 353 -4.18 -14.72 -15.50
N SER A 354 -2.91 -14.94 -15.12
CA SER A 354 -2.13 -16.06 -15.62
C SER A 354 -2.75 -17.39 -15.21
N PHE A 355 -3.25 -17.50 -13.97
CA PHE A 355 -3.89 -18.72 -13.50
C PHE A 355 -5.21 -19.00 -14.24
N TYR A 356 -6.04 -17.98 -14.48
CA TYR A 356 -7.26 -18.12 -15.29
C TYR A 356 -6.96 -18.55 -16.73
N ALA A 357 -5.93 -17.97 -17.34
CA ALA A 357 -5.46 -18.37 -18.67
C ALA A 357 -4.93 -19.82 -18.67
N GLY A 358 -4.18 -20.22 -17.65
CA GLY A 358 -3.68 -21.59 -17.48
C GLY A 358 -4.82 -22.61 -17.38
N LEU A 359 -5.86 -22.33 -16.59
CA LEU A 359 -7.07 -23.15 -16.52
C LEU A 359 -7.78 -23.26 -17.88
N ALA A 360 -7.94 -22.15 -18.58
CA ALA A 360 -8.61 -22.12 -19.89
C ALA A 360 -7.82 -22.87 -20.98
N LEU A 361 -6.49 -22.72 -21.00
CA LEU A 361 -5.59 -23.47 -21.88
C LEU A 361 -5.64 -24.97 -21.59
N GLY A 362 -5.58 -25.36 -20.32
CA GLY A 362 -5.62 -26.76 -19.90
C GLY A 362 -6.96 -27.42 -20.26
N ALA A 363 -8.07 -26.74 -20.03
CA ALA A 363 -9.40 -27.21 -20.40
C ALA A 363 -9.55 -27.39 -21.92
N ALA A 364 -9.07 -26.41 -22.70
CA ALA A 364 -9.15 -26.44 -24.16
C ALA A 364 -8.42 -27.63 -24.77
N ARG A 365 -7.32 -28.09 -24.16
CA ARG A 365 -6.61 -29.32 -24.58
C ARG A 365 -7.45 -30.59 -24.42
N GLY A 366 -8.38 -30.59 -23.45
CA GLY A 366 -9.36 -31.67 -23.25
C GLY A 366 -10.67 -31.47 -24.01
N GLY A 367 -10.75 -30.46 -24.89
CA GLY A 367 -11.97 -30.12 -25.65
C GLY A 367 -12.99 -29.28 -24.88
N ASP A 368 -12.67 -28.81 -23.66
CA ASP A 368 -13.55 -27.95 -22.86
C ASP A 368 -13.19 -26.47 -23.02
N HIS A 369 -14.01 -25.72 -23.76
CA HIS A 369 -13.75 -24.30 -24.07
C HIS A 369 -14.29 -23.35 -22.98
N VAL A 370 -13.49 -23.12 -21.93
CA VAL A 370 -13.86 -22.25 -20.79
C VAL A 370 -13.28 -20.82 -20.85
N TRP A 371 -12.69 -20.42 -21.98
CA TRP A 371 -12.11 -19.07 -22.15
C TRP A 371 -13.10 -17.93 -21.89
N ALA A 372 -14.37 -18.11 -22.29
CA ALA A 372 -15.42 -17.14 -22.02
C ALA A 372 -15.67 -16.97 -20.51
N MET A 373 -15.59 -18.07 -19.75
CA MET A 373 -15.76 -18.05 -18.30
C MET A 373 -14.56 -17.39 -17.61
N ALA A 374 -13.34 -17.67 -18.07
CA ALA A 374 -12.12 -17.03 -17.58
C ALA A 374 -12.16 -15.51 -17.83
N LEU A 375 -12.54 -15.09 -19.03
CA LEU A 375 -12.73 -13.67 -19.37
C LEU A 375 -13.84 -13.04 -18.53
N ALA A 376 -15.01 -13.68 -18.42
CA ALA A 376 -16.11 -13.19 -17.60
C ALA A 376 -15.72 -13.05 -16.11
N ALA A 377 -14.91 -13.96 -15.57
CA ALA A 377 -14.41 -13.89 -14.20
C ALA A 377 -13.50 -12.68 -14.00
N MET A 378 -12.61 -12.40 -14.95
CA MET A 378 -11.77 -11.19 -14.96
C MET A 378 -12.61 -9.91 -15.08
N VAL A 379 -13.64 -9.89 -15.93
CA VAL A 379 -14.56 -8.74 -16.07
C VAL A 379 -15.28 -8.47 -14.75
N LEU A 380 -15.87 -9.50 -14.16
CA LEU A 380 -16.63 -9.39 -12.92
C LEU A 380 -15.75 -8.96 -11.73
N MET A 381 -14.55 -9.53 -11.61
CA MET A 381 -13.60 -9.13 -10.58
C MET A 381 -13.14 -7.69 -10.75
N THR A 382 -12.85 -7.26 -11.98
CA THR A 382 -12.43 -5.88 -12.25
C THR A 382 -13.55 -4.88 -12.04
N PHE A 383 -14.79 -5.23 -12.41
CA PHE A 383 -15.97 -4.43 -12.09
C PHE A 383 -16.11 -4.23 -10.58
N ARG A 384 -16.05 -5.32 -9.82
CA ARG A 384 -16.16 -5.30 -8.37
C ARG A 384 -15.07 -4.45 -7.73
N HIS A 385 -13.80 -4.65 -8.12
CA HIS A 385 -12.71 -3.84 -7.60
C HIS A 385 -12.87 -2.36 -7.97
N SER A 386 -13.38 -2.06 -9.17
CA SER A 386 -13.68 -0.67 -9.57
C SER A 386 -14.75 -0.04 -8.68
N VAL A 387 -15.82 -0.78 -8.33
CA VAL A 387 -16.82 -0.37 -7.32
C VAL A 387 -16.14 -0.10 -5.97
N ASP A 388 -15.24 -1.00 -5.52
CA ASP A 388 -14.47 -0.84 -4.28
C ASP A 388 -13.67 0.47 -4.28
N PHE A 389 -12.82 0.65 -5.29
CA PHE A 389 -11.90 1.78 -5.37
C PHE A 389 -12.61 3.12 -5.59
N SER A 390 -13.58 3.18 -6.49
CA SER A 390 -14.33 4.41 -6.76
C SER A 390 -15.16 4.84 -5.55
N PHE A 391 -15.74 3.89 -4.79
CA PHE A 391 -16.41 4.25 -3.53
C PHE A 391 -15.43 4.83 -2.51
N MET A 392 -14.26 4.20 -2.34
CA MET A 392 -13.26 4.66 -1.37
C MET A 392 -12.68 6.03 -1.73
N ALA A 393 -12.33 6.26 -3.00
CA ALA A 393 -11.90 7.59 -3.47
C ALA A 393 -12.97 8.66 -3.19
N ALA A 394 -14.24 8.29 -3.35
CA ALA A 394 -15.36 9.18 -3.12
C ALA A 394 -15.64 9.46 -1.62
N ASP A 395 -15.17 8.61 -0.70
CA ASP A 395 -15.45 8.66 0.75
C ASP A 395 -14.25 9.14 1.59
N GLN A 396 -13.03 8.64 1.33
CA GLN A 396 -11.80 9.02 2.04
C GLN A 396 -11.48 10.51 1.86
N THR A 397 -11.53 11.00 0.63
CA THR A 397 -11.33 12.43 0.31
C THR A 397 -12.40 13.31 0.93
N SER A 398 -13.61 12.76 1.14
CA SER A 398 -14.67 13.45 1.88
C SER A 398 -14.39 13.54 3.37
N ALA A 399 -13.91 12.46 3.99
CA ALA A 399 -13.57 12.43 5.41
C ALA A 399 -12.40 13.37 5.74
N ALA A 400 -11.34 13.35 4.93
CA ALA A 400 -10.19 14.25 5.06
C ALA A 400 -10.61 15.72 4.92
N SER A 401 -11.46 16.04 3.94
CA SER A 401 -11.97 17.41 3.75
C SER A 401 -12.84 17.88 4.93
N ALA A 402 -13.66 16.99 5.51
CA ALA A 402 -14.48 17.30 6.67
C ALA A 402 -13.63 17.52 7.93
N ALA A 403 -12.60 16.70 8.15
CA ALA A 403 -11.65 16.86 9.24
C ALA A 403 -10.89 18.19 9.15
N ALA A 404 -10.40 18.55 7.95
CA ALA A 404 -9.73 19.82 7.71
C ALA A 404 -10.64 21.04 7.92
N ALA A 405 -11.92 20.94 7.49
CA ALA A 405 -12.90 22.00 7.72
C ALA A 405 -13.25 22.17 9.20
N SER A 406 -13.33 21.07 9.96
CA SER A 406 -13.57 21.08 11.41
C SER A 406 -12.41 21.74 12.16
N ALA A 407 -11.17 21.37 11.82
CA ALA A 407 -9.97 21.96 12.42
C ALA A 407 -9.87 23.48 12.14
N LYS A 408 -10.30 23.91 10.96
CA LYS A 408 -10.37 25.33 10.61
C LYS A 408 -11.43 26.10 11.42
N ALA A 409 -12.51 25.43 11.84
CA ALA A 409 -13.61 26.06 12.57
C ALA A 409 -13.37 26.18 14.08
N THR A 410 -12.60 25.26 14.68
CA THR A 410 -12.30 25.26 16.11
C THR A 410 -11.04 26.04 16.50
N GLY A 411 -10.26 26.55 15.54
CA GLY A 411 -8.99 27.23 15.81
C GLY A 411 -7.90 26.30 16.38
N GLU A 412 -8.20 25.01 16.49
CA GLU A 412 -7.35 23.99 17.09
C GLU A 412 -6.68 23.21 15.95
N LYS A 413 -5.34 23.23 15.88
CA LYS A 413 -4.58 22.44 14.91
C LYS A 413 -5.02 20.98 15.07
N ALA A 414 -5.44 20.36 13.96
CA ALA A 414 -5.79 18.93 13.96
C ALA A 414 -4.61 18.13 14.53
N ALA A 415 -4.78 17.54 15.71
CA ALA A 415 -3.79 16.64 16.28
C ALA A 415 -3.63 15.44 15.34
N PRO A 416 -2.42 15.14 14.84
CA PRO A 416 -2.18 13.93 14.08
C PRO A 416 -2.36 12.73 15.02
N GLY A 417 -3.39 11.91 14.80
CA GLY A 417 -3.59 10.67 15.55
C GLY A 417 -4.74 10.65 16.58
N ALA A 418 -5.63 11.64 16.62
CA ALA A 418 -6.85 11.51 17.42
C ALA A 418 -7.80 10.43 16.82
N PRO A 419 -8.16 9.37 17.57
CA PRO A 419 -9.14 8.39 17.12
C PRO A 419 -10.54 9.02 17.18
N GLY A 420 -10.89 9.72 16.10
CA GLY A 420 -12.13 10.46 15.97
C GLY A 420 -12.62 10.46 14.53
N ALA A 421 -12.66 9.29 13.88
CA ALA A 421 -13.48 9.14 12.69
C ALA A 421 -14.92 9.55 13.08
N PRO A 422 -15.64 10.34 12.27
CA PRO A 422 -17.04 10.61 12.54
C PRO A 422 -17.75 9.26 12.65
N VAL A 423 -18.29 8.96 13.84
CA VAL A 423 -19.05 7.73 14.07
C VAL A 423 -20.19 7.76 13.08
N ASN A 424 -20.11 6.91 12.05
CA ASN A 424 -21.18 6.77 11.08
C ASN A 424 -22.42 6.30 11.82
N THR A 425 -23.36 7.20 12.08
CA THR A 425 -24.61 6.92 12.80
C THR A 425 -25.69 6.30 11.91
N SER A 426 -25.34 5.90 10.68
CA SER A 426 -26.31 5.30 9.76
C SER A 426 -26.91 4.02 10.35
N PRO A 427 -28.20 3.72 10.07
CA PRO A 427 -28.83 2.48 10.52
C PRO A 427 -28.03 1.21 10.13
N THR A 428 -27.35 1.26 8.98
CA THR A 428 -26.46 0.18 8.51
C THR A 428 -25.19 0.02 9.34
N ALA A 429 -24.57 1.12 9.79
CA ALA A 429 -23.42 1.07 10.68
C ALA A 429 -23.81 0.59 12.09
N GLN A 430 -24.99 0.99 12.58
CA GLN A 430 -25.52 0.49 13.85
C GLN A 430 -25.84 -1.01 13.81
N LEU A 431 -26.37 -1.50 12.68
CA LEU A 431 -26.59 -2.94 12.48
C LEU A 431 -25.25 -3.70 12.41
N SER A 432 -24.25 -3.16 11.70
CA SER A 432 -22.91 -3.75 11.67
C SER A 432 -22.34 -3.89 13.08
N ASN A 433 -22.39 -2.82 13.88
CA ASN A 433 -21.87 -2.81 15.25
C ASN A 433 -22.61 -3.80 16.16
N ARG A 434 -23.90 -4.07 15.94
CA ARG A 434 -24.65 -5.11 16.66
C ARG A 434 -24.23 -6.50 16.23
N LEU A 435 -23.99 -6.72 14.94
CA LEU A 435 -23.50 -7.98 14.40
C LEU A 435 -22.03 -8.23 14.78
N ASP A 436 -21.21 -7.21 14.96
CA ASP A 436 -19.81 -7.33 15.39
C ASP A 436 -19.66 -7.87 16.83
N ARG A 437 -20.72 -7.78 17.65
CA ARG A 437 -20.76 -8.36 19.00
C ARG A 437 -20.79 -9.88 19.01
N VAL A 438 -21.08 -10.50 17.86
CA VAL A 438 -21.11 -11.94 17.70
C VAL A 438 -19.86 -12.34 16.90
N GLY A 439 -18.91 -13.06 17.50
CA GLY A 439 -17.60 -13.28 16.89
C GLY A 439 -17.63 -13.99 15.53
N TRP A 440 -18.58 -14.91 15.31
CA TRP A 440 -18.65 -15.68 14.06
C TRP A 440 -19.24 -14.88 12.88
N THR A 441 -20.11 -13.90 13.13
CA THR A 441 -20.71 -13.05 12.07
C THR A 441 -19.69 -12.05 11.49
N VAL A 442 -18.62 -11.73 12.22
CA VAL A 442 -17.47 -10.98 11.68
C VAL A 442 -16.79 -11.81 10.60
N TRP A 443 -16.46 -13.08 10.91
CA TRP A 443 -15.81 -13.98 9.97
C TRP A 443 -16.70 -14.35 8.77
N ALA A 444 -17.99 -14.62 9.00
CA ALA A 444 -18.93 -14.89 7.92
C ALA A 444 -19.02 -13.72 6.92
N ARG A 445 -19.06 -12.47 7.40
CA ARG A 445 -19.03 -11.28 6.53
C ARG A 445 -17.72 -11.15 5.78
N ARG A 446 -16.58 -11.39 6.44
CA ARG A 446 -15.27 -11.40 5.77
C ARG A 446 -15.20 -12.46 4.68
N ILE A 447 -15.75 -13.66 4.90
CA ILE A 447 -15.78 -14.74 3.89
C ILE A 447 -16.72 -14.42 2.73
N ILE A 448 -17.91 -13.87 2.99
CA ILE A 448 -18.90 -13.52 1.95
C ILE A 448 -18.33 -12.54 0.93
N VAL A 449 -17.45 -11.65 1.38
CA VAL A 449 -16.76 -10.69 0.51
C VAL A 449 -15.75 -11.39 -0.40
N LEU A 450 -15.51 -12.69 -0.26
CA LEU A 450 -14.55 -13.49 -1.04
C LEU A 450 -13.20 -12.77 -1.24
N PRO A 451 -12.48 -12.45 -0.14
CA PRO A 451 -11.16 -11.81 -0.20
C PRO A 451 -10.15 -12.71 -0.93
N ILE A 452 -8.96 -12.15 -1.17
CA ILE A 452 -7.89 -12.82 -1.92
C ILE A 452 -7.61 -14.22 -1.34
N GLY A 453 -7.42 -14.36 -0.02
CA GLY A 453 -7.11 -15.65 0.59
C GLY A 453 -8.20 -16.71 0.38
N GLU A 454 -9.46 -16.38 0.61
CA GLU A 454 -10.60 -17.27 0.40
C GLU A 454 -10.75 -17.64 -1.07
N ARG A 455 -10.60 -16.66 -1.96
CA ARG A 455 -10.69 -16.88 -3.41
C ARG A 455 -9.59 -17.82 -3.89
N TRP A 456 -8.35 -17.60 -3.46
CA TRP A 456 -7.20 -18.42 -3.84
C TRP A 456 -7.31 -19.83 -3.27
N ALA A 457 -7.76 -19.99 -2.03
CA ALA A 457 -8.03 -21.29 -1.43
C ALA A 457 -9.10 -22.07 -2.21
N MET A 458 -10.22 -21.42 -2.51
CA MET A 458 -11.30 -21.99 -3.31
C MET A 458 -10.81 -22.41 -4.69
N ILE A 459 -10.09 -21.54 -5.41
CA ILE A 459 -9.55 -21.84 -6.74
C ILE A 459 -8.55 -23.01 -6.66
N ALA A 460 -7.62 -22.99 -5.71
CA ALA A 460 -6.61 -24.03 -5.56
C ALA A 460 -7.22 -25.41 -5.30
N VAL A 461 -8.14 -25.49 -4.33
CA VAL A 461 -8.81 -26.74 -3.95
C VAL A 461 -9.69 -27.23 -5.08
N LEU A 462 -10.52 -26.37 -5.70
CA LEU A 462 -11.37 -26.80 -6.80
C LEU A 462 -10.57 -27.20 -8.03
N THR A 463 -9.47 -26.51 -8.34
CA THR A 463 -8.57 -26.91 -9.44
C THR A 463 -8.00 -28.30 -9.17
N ALA A 464 -7.46 -28.53 -7.97
CA ALA A 464 -6.88 -29.82 -7.61
C ALA A 464 -7.91 -30.94 -7.53
N CYS A 465 -9.16 -30.64 -7.14
CA CYS A 465 -10.19 -31.65 -6.85
C CYS A 465 -11.20 -31.84 -7.98
N THR A 466 -11.38 -30.89 -8.91
CA THR A 466 -12.49 -30.89 -9.89
C THR A 466 -11.99 -30.54 -11.31
N THR A 467 -12.81 -29.88 -12.12
CA THR A 467 -12.48 -29.47 -13.50
C THR A 467 -12.37 -27.94 -13.58
N PRO A 468 -11.60 -27.40 -14.55
CA PRO A 468 -11.51 -25.95 -14.77
C PRO A 468 -12.89 -25.27 -14.92
N ARG A 469 -13.84 -25.93 -15.58
CA ARG A 469 -15.22 -25.44 -15.71
C ARG A 469 -15.90 -25.30 -14.36
N ILE A 470 -15.82 -26.30 -13.48
CA ILE A 470 -16.40 -26.21 -12.13
C ILE A 470 -15.72 -25.09 -11.34
N THR A 471 -14.38 -25.04 -11.35
CA THR A 471 -13.62 -23.97 -10.68
C THR A 471 -14.07 -22.58 -11.12
N LEU A 472 -14.14 -22.33 -12.43
CA LEU A 472 -14.54 -21.04 -12.99
C LEU A 472 -16.02 -20.73 -12.77
N SER A 473 -16.91 -21.73 -12.82
CA SER A 473 -18.34 -21.54 -12.49
C SER A 473 -18.53 -21.11 -11.05
N VAL A 474 -17.89 -21.82 -10.10
CA VAL A 474 -17.98 -21.49 -8.67
C VAL A 474 -17.35 -20.12 -8.40
N LEU A 475 -16.22 -19.83 -9.04
CA LEU A 475 -15.60 -18.51 -8.97
C LEU A 475 -16.55 -17.40 -9.46
N LEU A 476 -17.17 -17.55 -10.63
CA LEU A 476 -18.13 -16.59 -11.17
C LEU A 476 -19.31 -16.36 -10.23
N VAL A 477 -19.92 -17.44 -9.73
CA VAL A 477 -21.05 -17.36 -8.80
C VAL A 477 -20.63 -16.69 -7.49
N GLY A 478 -19.51 -17.11 -6.90
CA GLY A 478 -18.98 -16.54 -5.67
C GLY A 478 -18.65 -15.05 -5.81
N CYS A 479 -17.95 -14.67 -6.89
CA CYS A 479 -17.64 -13.28 -7.19
C CYS A 479 -18.89 -12.43 -7.45
N ALA A 480 -19.92 -13.00 -8.09
CA ALA A 480 -21.18 -12.29 -8.35
C ALA A 480 -21.93 -12.01 -7.04
N LEU A 481 -22.09 -13.03 -6.19
CA LEU A 481 -22.70 -12.88 -4.86
C LEU A 481 -21.95 -11.85 -4.02
N ALA A 482 -20.63 -11.94 -4.00
CA ALA A 482 -19.79 -11.05 -3.23
C ALA A 482 -19.84 -9.60 -3.78
N CYS A 483 -19.88 -9.42 -5.11
CA CYS A 483 -20.07 -8.13 -5.76
C CYS A 483 -21.44 -7.52 -5.45
N CYS A 484 -22.52 -8.31 -5.50
CA CYS A 484 -23.86 -7.86 -5.12
C CYS A 484 -23.88 -7.42 -3.66
N TYR A 485 -23.29 -8.21 -2.76
CA TYR A 485 -23.23 -7.91 -1.33
C TYR A 485 -22.51 -6.59 -1.04
N THR A 486 -21.28 -6.40 -1.55
CA THR A 486 -20.49 -5.19 -1.29
C THR A 486 -21.10 -3.95 -1.95
N THR A 487 -21.59 -4.08 -3.19
CA THR A 487 -22.21 -2.97 -3.93
C THR A 487 -23.49 -2.52 -3.24
N ALA A 488 -24.37 -3.45 -2.85
CA ALA A 488 -25.62 -3.13 -2.15
C ALA A 488 -25.34 -2.39 -0.83
N GLY A 489 -24.40 -2.87 -0.02
CA GLY A 489 -24.02 -2.22 1.24
C GLY A 489 -23.51 -0.78 1.03
N ARG A 490 -22.77 -0.51 -0.05
CA ARG A 490 -22.28 0.84 -0.37
C ARG A 490 -23.31 1.76 -0.99
N VAL A 491 -24.20 1.22 -1.82
CA VAL A 491 -25.36 1.96 -2.35
C VAL A 491 -26.25 2.41 -1.19
N LEU A 492 -26.54 1.53 -0.23
CA LEU A 492 -27.30 1.87 0.98
C LEU A 492 -26.62 2.93 1.85
N ARG A 493 -25.28 2.88 1.98
CA ARG A 493 -24.50 3.94 2.65
C ARG A 493 -24.52 5.26 1.89
N SER A 494 -24.59 5.22 0.57
CA SER A 494 -24.52 6.40 -0.30
C SER A 494 -25.85 7.13 -0.46
N ILE A 495 -26.97 6.42 -0.57
CA ILE A 495 -28.31 7.02 -0.82
C ILE A 495 -28.76 7.93 0.32
N ASN A 496 -28.29 7.68 1.55
CA ASN A 496 -28.63 8.48 2.72
C ASN A 496 -27.78 9.75 2.88
N ARG A 497 -26.90 10.06 1.91
CA ARG A 497 -25.98 11.19 2.01
C ARG A 497 -26.67 12.50 1.60
N ARG A 498 -26.67 13.48 2.51
CA ARG A 498 -27.32 14.79 2.31
C ARG A 498 -26.44 15.87 1.68
N ARG A 499 -25.11 15.70 1.71
CA ARG A 499 -24.15 16.69 1.21
C ARG A 499 -23.46 16.21 -0.08
N PRO A 500 -23.27 17.07 -1.08
CA PRO A 500 -22.46 16.76 -2.26
C PRO A 500 -21.02 16.41 -1.89
N ARG A 501 -20.37 15.62 -2.74
CA ARG A 501 -18.95 15.29 -2.58
C ARG A 501 -18.03 16.49 -2.88
N PRO A 502 -16.87 16.60 -2.21
CA PRO A 502 -15.87 17.60 -2.54
C PRO A 502 -15.37 17.47 -3.99
N ASP A 503 -14.95 18.57 -4.59
CA ASP A 503 -14.45 18.61 -5.98
C ASP A 503 -13.25 17.68 -6.19
N LYS A 504 -12.34 17.56 -5.21
CA LYS A 504 -11.20 16.64 -5.28
C LYS A 504 -11.66 15.17 -5.42
N ALA A 505 -12.65 14.77 -4.63
CA ALA A 505 -13.20 13.41 -4.68
C ALA A 505 -13.89 13.13 -6.02
N ALA A 506 -14.61 14.12 -6.56
CA ALA A 506 -15.24 14.01 -7.87
C ALA A 506 -14.21 13.89 -9.01
N ALA A 507 -13.08 14.60 -8.90
CA ALA A 507 -11.98 14.52 -9.86
C ALA A 507 -11.28 13.15 -9.83
N GLU A 508 -11.06 12.57 -8.64
CA GLU A 508 -10.49 11.22 -8.49
C GLU A 508 -11.42 10.15 -9.08
N VAL A 509 -12.73 10.24 -8.83
CA VAL A 509 -13.73 9.35 -9.46
C VAL A 509 -13.74 9.51 -10.98
N ALA A 510 -13.66 10.73 -11.51
CA ALA A 510 -13.60 10.98 -12.94
C ALA A 510 -12.30 10.43 -13.57
N ALA A 511 -11.17 10.49 -12.88
CA ALA A 511 -9.91 9.89 -13.34
C ALA A 511 -10.03 8.35 -13.43
N LEU A 512 -10.70 7.72 -12.47
CA LEU A 512 -10.97 6.27 -12.51
C LEU A 512 -11.86 5.85 -13.68
N ALA A 513 -12.61 6.77 -14.29
CA ALA A 513 -13.44 6.50 -15.45
C ALA A 513 -12.65 6.35 -16.77
N ASP A 514 -11.37 6.74 -16.83
CA ASP A 514 -10.50 6.64 -18.03
C ASP A 514 -11.13 7.26 -19.30
N GLY A 515 -11.66 8.49 -19.16
CA GLY A 515 -12.19 9.24 -20.30
C GLY A 515 -11.08 9.64 -21.27
N GLY A 516 -11.19 9.21 -22.52
CA GLY A 516 -10.20 9.42 -23.57
C GLY A 516 -10.38 10.69 -24.40
N PRO A 517 -9.71 10.77 -25.57
CA PRO A 517 -9.68 11.98 -26.40
C PRO A 517 -11.04 12.34 -26.99
N LEU A 518 -11.91 11.36 -27.25
CA LEU A 518 -13.25 11.62 -27.77
C LEU A 518 -14.12 12.28 -26.70
N THR A 519 -14.01 11.82 -25.44
CA THR A 519 -14.63 12.51 -24.32
C THR A 519 -14.03 13.89 -24.08
N GLU A 520 -12.71 14.08 -24.18
CA GLU A 520 -12.10 15.41 -24.06
C GLU A 520 -12.63 16.40 -25.11
N LEU A 521 -12.89 15.93 -26.33
CA LEU A 521 -13.43 16.73 -27.42
C LEU A 521 -14.91 17.07 -27.22
N LEU A 522 -15.73 16.10 -26.79
CA LEU A 522 -17.18 16.25 -26.70
C LEU A 522 -17.65 16.89 -25.39
N ALA A 523 -16.93 16.67 -24.28
CA ALA A 523 -17.35 17.15 -22.97
C ALA A 523 -17.59 18.67 -22.92
N PRO A 524 -16.76 19.55 -23.50
CA PRO A 524 -17.01 21.00 -23.52
C PRO A 524 -18.33 21.37 -24.21
N VAL A 525 -18.70 20.66 -25.28
CA VAL A 525 -19.93 20.89 -26.06
C VAL A 525 -21.17 20.35 -25.33
N LEU A 526 -21.01 19.27 -24.57
CA LEU A 526 -22.09 18.62 -23.81
C LEU A 526 -22.33 19.25 -22.43
N ARG A 527 -21.38 20.02 -21.90
CA ARG A 527 -21.51 20.74 -20.61
C ARG A 527 -22.81 21.53 -20.44
N PRO A 528 -23.31 22.29 -21.44
CA PRO A 528 -24.55 23.09 -21.33
C PRO A 528 -25.81 22.27 -21.03
N VAL A 529 -25.77 20.94 -21.18
CA VAL A 529 -26.87 20.02 -20.83
C VAL A 529 -26.94 19.86 -19.30
N HIS A 530 -27.27 20.94 -18.61
CA HIS A 530 -27.19 21.07 -17.14
C HIS A 530 -28.40 20.54 -16.36
N ARG A 531 -29.54 20.25 -17.02
CA ARG A 531 -30.84 19.95 -16.37
C ARG A 531 -31.19 18.47 -16.33
N LEU A 532 -30.28 17.63 -15.85
CA LEU A 532 -30.56 16.21 -15.64
C LEU A 532 -30.60 15.89 -14.15
N PRO A 533 -31.55 15.04 -13.69
CA PRO A 533 -31.71 14.72 -12.27
C PRO A 533 -30.44 14.12 -11.66
N GLY A 534 -30.33 14.14 -10.33
CA GLY A 534 -29.14 13.69 -9.60
C GLY A 534 -28.74 12.24 -9.86
N LEU A 535 -29.67 11.38 -10.27
CA LEU A 535 -29.40 9.98 -10.64
C LEU A 535 -29.06 9.78 -12.12
N ALA A 536 -29.07 10.82 -12.94
CA ALA A 536 -28.88 10.68 -14.37
C ALA A 536 -27.48 10.17 -14.74
N ALA A 537 -26.42 10.60 -14.03
CA ALA A 537 -25.06 10.12 -14.32
C ALA A 537 -24.91 8.59 -14.16
N PRO A 538 -25.24 7.97 -13.01
CA PRO A 538 -25.13 6.52 -12.85
C PRO A 538 -26.13 5.74 -13.73
N VAL A 539 -27.33 6.28 -13.99
CA VAL A 539 -28.29 5.63 -14.89
C VAL A 539 -27.80 5.64 -16.34
N LEU A 540 -27.30 6.76 -16.84
CA LEU A 540 -26.74 6.86 -18.19
C LEU A 540 -25.50 5.97 -18.33
N ALA A 541 -24.63 5.93 -17.31
CA ALA A 541 -23.48 5.03 -17.31
C ALA A 541 -23.92 3.54 -17.33
N ALA A 542 -24.93 3.16 -16.55
CA ALA A 542 -25.48 1.81 -16.57
C ALA A 542 -26.13 1.45 -17.92
N LEU A 543 -26.89 2.37 -18.51
CA LEU A 543 -27.49 2.21 -19.84
C LEU A 543 -26.40 2.05 -20.91
N ALA A 544 -25.33 2.84 -20.86
CA ALA A 544 -24.19 2.70 -21.76
C ALA A 544 -23.50 1.34 -21.58
N ALA A 545 -23.28 0.92 -20.32
CA ALA A 545 -22.60 -0.32 -19.97
C ALA A 545 -23.36 -1.59 -20.40
N VAL A 546 -24.69 -1.55 -20.39
CA VAL A 546 -25.52 -2.67 -20.84
C VAL A 546 -25.82 -2.56 -22.34
N GLY A 547 -26.13 -1.35 -22.81
CA GLY A 547 -26.60 -1.10 -24.18
C GLY A 547 -25.54 -1.43 -25.23
N LEU A 548 -24.28 -1.04 -25.02
CA LEU A 548 -23.23 -1.29 -26.00
C LEU A 548 -22.95 -2.79 -26.21
N PRO A 549 -22.63 -3.60 -25.17
CA PRO A 549 -22.38 -5.03 -25.36
C PRO A 549 -23.57 -5.76 -25.99
N VAL A 550 -24.81 -5.40 -25.61
CA VAL A 550 -26.02 -5.99 -26.18
C VAL A 550 -26.17 -5.65 -27.67
N ALA A 551 -26.03 -4.37 -28.03
CA ALA A 551 -26.12 -3.94 -29.42
C ALA A 551 -25.00 -4.56 -30.27
N VAL A 552 -23.78 -4.64 -29.74
CA VAL A 552 -22.66 -5.28 -30.41
C VAL A 552 -22.87 -6.78 -30.54
N TYR A 553 -23.44 -7.46 -29.55
CA TYR A 553 -23.76 -8.89 -29.64
C TYR A 553 -24.81 -9.20 -30.73
N THR A 554 -25.81 -8.33 -30.89
CA THR A 554 -26.89 -8.54 -31.87
C THR A 554 -26.50 -8.12 -33.30
N SER A 555 -25.60 -7.14 -33.45
CA SER A 555 -25.21 -6.56 -34.73
C SER A 555 -23.70 -6.67 -35.03
N ALA A 556 -23.02 -7.65 -34.42
CA ALA A 556 -21.57 -7.80 -34.49
C ALA A 556 -21.05 -7.82 -35.94
N GLY A 557 -19.94 -7.13 -36.19
CA GLY A 557 -19.33 -7.07 -37.52
C GLY A 557 -20.04 -6.15 -38.51
N THR A 558 -21.05 -5.38 -38.08
CA THR A 558 -21.78 -4.43 -38.94
C THR A 558 -21.51 -2.97 -38.57
N TRP A 559 -21.86 -2.05 -39.48
CA TRP A 559 -21.84 -0.61 -39.19
C TRP A 559 -22.89 -0.17 -38.17
N GLN A 560 -23.93 -0.98 -37.92
CA GLN A 560 -24.89 -0.71 -36.84
C GLN A 560 -24.24 -0.85 -35.46
N ALA A 561 -23.35 -1.84 -35.27
CA ALA A 561 -22.55 -1.97 -34.06
C ALA A 561 -21.62 -0.75 -33.87
N VAL A 562 -21.04 -0.23 -34.96
CA VAL A 562 -20.24 1.00 -34.92
C VAL A 562 -21.09 2.21 -34.52
N GLY A 563 -22.31 2.31 -35.04
CA GLY A 563 -23.29 3.33 -34.60
C GLY A 563 -23.62 3.23 -33.11
N ALA A 564 -23.78 2.02 -32.57
CA ALA A 564 -23.98 1.80 -31.14
C ALA A 564 -22.75 2.20 -30.31
N ALA A 565 -21.53 1.93 -30.80
CA ALA A 565 -20.29 2.37 -30.18
C ALA A 565 -20.14 3.91 -30.20
N ALA A 566 -20.56 4.58 -31.28
CA ALA A 566 -20.65 6.04 -31.31
C ALA A 566 -21.67 6.58 -30.29
N GLY A 567 -22.82 5.90 -30.14
CA GLY A 567 -23.79 6.20 -29.08
C GLY A 567 -23.21 6.04 -27.68
N TYR A 568 -22.40 5.00 -27.44
CA TYR A 568 -21.67 4.80 -26.20
C TYR A 568 -20.70 5.95 -25.91
N VAL A 569 -19.91 6.38 -26.91
CA VAL A 569 -19.02 7.55 -26.81
C VAL A 569 -19.80 8.80 -26.40
N LEU A 570 -20.97 9.05 -26.98
CA LEU A 570 -21.82 10.19 -26.62
C LEU A 570 -22.34 10.09 -25.18
N LEU A 571 -22.84 8.93 -24.77
CA LEU A 571 -23.37 8.70 -23.42
C LEU A 571 -22.28 8.81 -22.35
N SER A 572 -21.12 8.19 -22.56
CA SER A 572 -19.99 8.28 -21.63
C SER A 572 -19.45 9.71 -21.55
N SER A 573 -19.36 10.40 -22.68
CA SER A 573 -18.93 11.81 -22.71
C SER A 573 -19.94 12.75 -22.03
N LEU A 574 -21.24 12.48 -22.14
CA LEU A 574 -22.28 13.23 -21.43
C LEU A 574 -22.19 13.04 -19.91
N VAL A 575 -21.86 11.83 -19.44
CA VAL A 575 -21.62 11.57 -18.02
C VAL A 575 -20.37 12.30 -17.54
N LEU A 576 -19.25 12.19 -18.28
CA LEU A 576 -17.96 12.78 -17.91
C LEU A 576 -17.86 14.29 -18.16
N ALA A 577 -18.77 14.88 -18.92
CA ALA A 577 -18.95 16.33 -19.01
C ALA A 577 -19.43 16.94 -17.67
N ARG A 578 -19.96 16.11 -16.77
CA ARG A 578 -20.52 16.52 -15.48
C ARG A 578 -19.48 16.38 -14.37
N ARG A 579 -19.68 17.15 -13.30
CA ARG A 579 -18.98 16.91 -12.04
C ARG A 579 -19.66 15.73 -11.32
N LEU A 580 -18.89 14.67 -11.06
CA LEU A 580 -19.36 13.43 -10.44
C LEU A 580 -19.52 13.57 -8.90
N THR A 581 -20.31 14.55 -8.46
CA THR A 581 -20.51 14.88 -7.04
C THR A 581 -21.71 14.18 -6.40
N GLY A 582 -22.56 13.54 -7.22
CA GLY A 582 -23.78 12.85 -6.82
C GLY A 582 -23.52 11.64 -5.92
N ALA A 583 -24.58 11.22 -5.21
CA ALA A 583 -24.51 10.15 -4.22
C ALA A 583 -24.03 8.82 -4.81
N LEU A 584 -24.43 8.50 -6.04
CA LEU A 584 -24.13 7.24 -6.73
C LEU A 584 -23.20 7.40 -7.94
N ASP A 585 -22.67 8.60 -8.18
CA ASP A 585 -21.81 8.88 -9.35
C ASP A 585 -20.51 8.06 -9.34
N TRP A 586 -20.08 7.58 -8.16
CA TRP A 586 -18.95 6.68 -7.98
C TRP A 586 -19.15 5.30 -8.64
N LEU A 587 -20.36 4.94 -9.09
CA LEU A 587 -20.61 3.73 -9.88
C LEU A 587 -20.21 3.89 -11.36
N ALA A 588 -20.10 5.13 -11.87
CA ALA A 588 -19.86 5.37 -13.29
C ALA A 588 -18.56 4.72 -13.81
N PRO A 589 -17.41 4.80 -13.11
CA PRO A 589 -16.19 4.11 -13.55
C PRO A 589 -16.40 2.60 -13.72
N ALA A 590 -17.03 1.93 -12.73
CA ALA A 590 -17.28 0.49 -12.81
C ALA A 590 -18.19 0.13 -13.99
N PHE A 591 -19.23 0.91 -14.26
CA PHE A 591 -20.09 0.71 -15.41
C PHE A 591 -19.34 0.86 -16.74
N PHE A 592 -18.48 1.88 -16.90
CA PHE A 592 -17.66 2.00 -18.11
C PHE A 592 -16.70 0.83 -18.30
N ARG A 593 -16.11 0.30 -17.22
CA ARG A 593 -15.30 -0.94 -17.31
C ARG A 593 -16.12 -2.13 -17.80
N ALA A 594 -17.31 -2.33 -17.23
CA ALA A 594 -18.20 -3.39 -17.68
C ALA A 594 -18.58 -3.21 -19.15
N GLY A 595 -18.97 -2.01 -19.56
CA GLY A 595 -19.33 -1.70 -20.96
C GLY A 595 -18.20 -2.02 -21.93
N GLU A 596 -16.99 -1.54 -21.65
CA GLU A 596 -15.81 -1.81 -22.46
C GLU A 596 -15.49 -3.31 -22.55
N TYR A 597 -15.40 -4.00 -21.41
CA TYR A 597 -14.91 -5.37 -21.39
C TYR A 597 -15.94 -6.38 -21.88
N LEU A 598 -17.21 -6.15 -21.56
CA LEU A 598 -18.31 -6.98 -22.07
C LEU A 598 -18.47 -6.78 -23.58
N THR A 599 -18.12 -5.62 -24.14
CA THR A 599 -18.10 -5.41 -25.60
C THR A 599 -17.04 -6.28 -26.26
N VAL A 600 -15.83 -6.31 -25.71
CA VAL A 600 -14.74 -7.19 -26.21
C VAL A 600 -15.13 -8.67 -26.10
N LEU A 601 -15.72 -9.08 -24.97
CA LEU A 601 -16.24 -10.43 -24.77
C LEU A 601 -17.37 -10.76 -25.76
N ALA A 602 -18.33 -9.86 -25.97
CA ALA A 602 -19.44 -10.03 -26.89
C ALA A 602 -19.00 -10.19 -28.35
N LEU A 603 -18.03 -9.38 -28.79
CA LEU A 603 -17.42 -9.49 -30.12
C LEU A 603 -16.78 -10.86 -30.33
N ALA A 604 -15.92 -11.29 -29.38
CA ALA A 604 -15.28 -12.59 -29.47
C ALA A 604 -16.31 -13.73 -29.48
N LEU A 605 -17.29 -13.72 -28.57
CA LEU A 605 -18.32 -14.75 -28.53
C LEU A 605 -19.16 -14.82 -29.80
N ARG A 606 -19.54 -13.68 -30.37
CA ARG A 606 -20.46 -13.62 -31.50
C ARG A 606 -19.78 -13.90 -32.84
N LEU A 607 -18.58 -13.36 -33.04
CA LEU A 607 -17.88 -13.40 -34.32
C LEU A 607 -16.93 -14.60 -34.42
N ASP A 608 -16.13 -14.86 -33.38
CA ASP A 608 -15.18 -15.97 -33.39
C ASP A 608 -14.73 -16.38 -31.97
N ILE A 609 -15.21 -17.54 -31.51
CA ILE A 609 -14.85 -18.11 -30.20
C ILE A 609 -13.32 -18.35 -30.11
N GLY A 610 -12.65 -18.59 -31.24
CA GLY A 610 -11.19 -18.68 -31.31
C GLY A 610 -10.46 -17.39 -30.93
N ALA A 611 -11.14 -16.24 -30.99
CA ALA A 611 -10.61 -14.95 -30.57
C ALA A 611 -10.67 -14.70 -29.06
N LEU A 612 -11.33 -15.55 -28.28
CA LEU A 612 -11.43 -15.38 -26.83
C LEU A 612 -10.08 -15.26 -26.08
N PRO A 613 -9.00 -15.99 -26.44
CA PRO A 613 -7.68 -15.78 -25.84
C PRO A 613 -7.11 -14.38 -26.16
N ALA A 614 -7.31 -13.89 -27.39
CA ALA A 614 -6.87 -12.55 -27.78
C ALA A 614 -7.67 -11.46 -27.05
N ALA A 615 -9.00 -11.64 -26.95
CA ALA A 615 -9.88 -10.81 -26.14
C ALA A 615 -9.48 -10.80 -24.67
N PHE A 616 -9.10 -11.96 -24.11
CA PHE A 616 -8.58 -12.07 -22.75
C PHE A 616 -7.30 -11.26 -22.57
N GLY A 617 -6.33 -11.40 -23.49
CA GLY A 617 -5.09 -10.62 -23.46
C GLY A 617 -5.34 -9.11 -23.53
N LEU A 618 -6.25 -8.68 -24.41
CA LEU A 618 -6.65 -7.27 -24.55
C LEU A 618 -7.26 -6.73 -23.25
N VAL A 619 -8.24 -7.43 -22.70
CA VAL A 619 -8.89 -7.01 -21.44
C VAL A 619 -7.90 -7.05 -20.27
N ALA A 620 -6.97 -8.00 -20.22
CA ALA A 620 -5.93 -8.04 -19.19
C ALA A 620 -4.98 -6.83 -19.25
N ALA A 621 -4.54 -6.44 -20.46
CA ALA A 621 -3.70 -5.25 -20.67
C ALA A 621 -4.43 -3.97 -20.25
N VAL A 622 -5.70 -3.84 -20.63
CA VAL A 622 -6.55 -2.72 -20.26
C VAL A 622 -6.83 -2.71 -18.75
N ALA A 623 -7.09 -3.87 -18.13
CA ALA A 623 -7.28 -3.98 -16.69
C ALA A 623 -6.05 -3.54 -15.92
N TYR A 624 -4.84 -3.90 -16.37
CA TYR A 624 -3.61 -3.42 -15.75
C TYR A 624 -3.51 -1.89 -15.71
N HIS A 625 -3.81 -1.19 -16.80
CA HIS A 625 -3.87 0.29 -16.84
C HIS A 625 -4.81 0.87 -15.76
N HIS A 626 -5.96 0.23 -15.56
CA HIS A 626 -6.91 0.66 -14.54
C HIS A 626 -6.42 0.42 -13.12
N TYR A 627 -5.78 -0.72 -12.85
CA TYR A 627 -5.17 -0.95 -11.55
C TYR A 627 -4.02 0.02 -11.29
N ASP A 628 -3.15 0.27 -12.27
CA ASP A 628 -2.07 1.25 -12.12
C ASP A 628 -2.63 2.65 -11.77
N THR A 629 -3.70 3.08 -12.45
CA THR A 629 -4.44 4.31 -12.12
C THR A 629 -4.92 4.33 -10.67
N VAL A 630 -5.53 3.24 -10.20
CA VAL A 630 -5.99 3.10 -8.81
C VAL A 630 -4.84 3.24 -7.81
N TYR A 631 -3.73 2.56 -8.06
CA TYR A 631 -2.59 2.55 -7.14
C TYR A 631 -1.89 3.91 -7.06
N ARG A 632 -1.83 4.66 -8.17
CA ARG A 632 -1.31 6.04 -8.15
C ARG A 632 -2.19 6.98 -7.34
N LEU A 633 -3.51 6.89 -7.51
CA LEU A 633 -4.47 7.70 -6.77
C LEU A 633 -4.45 7.37 -5.27
N ARG A 634 -4.43 6.07 -4.92
CA ARG A 634 -4.32 5.62 -3.52
C ARG A 634 -2.99 6.03 -2.88
N GLY A 635 -1.90 6.00 -3.62
CA GLY A 635 -0.59 6.42 -3.13
C GLY A 635 -0.44 7.94 -2.98
N GLY A 636 -1.48 8.74 -3.25
CA GLY A 636 -1.43 10.20 -3.16
C GLY A 636 -0.65 10.89 -4.29
N THR A 637 -0.21 10.13 -5.29
CA THR A 637 0.66 10.62 -6.37
C THR A 637 -0.10 11.25 -7.56
N GLY A 638 -1.43 11.17 -7.56
CA GLY A 638 -2.31 11.75 -8.58
C GLY A 638 -2.71 10.76 -9.68
N ALA A 639 -3.48 11.24 -10.66
CA ALA A 639 -3.90 10.44 -11.80
C ALA A 639 -2.77 10.28 -12.84
N PRO A 640 -2.84 9.26 -13.72
CA PRO A 640 -1.91 9.14 -14.84
C PRO A 640 -1.87 10.40 -15.70
N SER A 641 -0.71 10.62 -16.32
CA SER A 641 -0.51 11.75 -17.21
C SER A 641 -1.49 11.71 -18.40
N ARG A 642 -1.96 12.90 -18.85
CA ARG A 642 -2.98 12.98 -19.91
C ARG A 642 -2.53 12.37 -21.24
N TRP A 643 -1.22 12.42 -21.54
CA TRP A 643 -0.71 11.82 -22.77
C TRP A 643 -0.93 10.31 -22.80
N LEU A 644 -0.80 9.63 -21.65
CA LEU A 644 -1.01 8.18 -21.56
C LEU A 644 -2.46 7.82 -21.86
N VAL A 645 -3.41 8.55 -21.27
CA VAL A 645 -4.85 8.33 -21.51
C VAL A 645 -5.21 8.59 -22.99
N ARG A 646 -4.62 9.62 -23.61
CA ARG A 646 -4.80 9.89 -25.06
C ARG A 646 -4.19 8.80 -25.93
N ALA A 647 -2.98 8.35 -25.64
CA ALA A 647 -2.28 7.33 -26.40
C ALA A 647 -2.97 5.96 -26.30
N THR A 648 -3.56 5.66 -25.15
CA THR A 648 -4.35 4.44 -24.92
C THR A 648 -5.81 4.57 -25.34
N GLY A 649 -6.23 5.74 -25.83
CA GLY A 649 -7.55 6.00 -26.40
C GLY A 649 -8.70 6.14 -25.40
N GLY A 650 -8.46 5.98 -24.10
CA GLY A 650 -9.50 5.88 -23.06
C GLY A 650 -10.53 4.76 -23.32
N GLN A 651 -11.49 4.64 -22.41
CA GLN A 651 -12.48 3.57 -22.46
C GLN A 651 -13.41 3.66 -23.69
N GLU A 652 -13.78 4.87 -24.11
CA GLU A 652 -14.66 5.06 -25.26
C GLU A 652 -13.95 4.86 -26.59
N GLY A 653 -12.69 5.32 -26.70
CA GLY A 653 -11.91 5.17 -27.93
C GLY A 653 -11.53 3.72 -28.19
N ARG A 654 -11.16 2.96 -27.15
CA ARG A 654 -10.87 1.52 -27.28
C ARG A 654 -12.11 0.71 -27.64
N ALA A 655 -13.25 0.98 -27.00
CA ALA A 655 -14.52 0.31 -27.30
C ALA A 655 -14.98 0.60 -28.74
N LEU A 656 -14.84 1.84 -29.22
CA LEU A 656 -15.12 2.20 -30.61
C LEU A 656 -14.15 1.52 -31.58
N LEU A 657 -12.85 1.58 -31.29
CA LEU A 657 -11.80 1.03 -32.15
C LEU A 657 -11.98 -0.48 -32.37
N VAL A 658 -12.19 -1.26 -31.30
CA VAL A 658 -12.39 -2.72 -31.44
C VAL A 658 -13.66 -3.04 -32.24
N THR A 659 -14.70 -2.23 -32.10
CA THR A 659 -15.97 -2.40 -32.84
C THR A 659 -15.81 -2.05 -34.32
N VAL A 660 -15.06 -0.99 -34.64
CA VAL A 660 -14.72 -0.61 -36.03
C VAL A 660 -13.85 -1.68 -36.69
N ILE A 661 -12.81 -2.17 -35.99
CA ILE A 661 -11.97 -3.26 -36.47
C ILE A 661 -12.82 -4.49 -36.79
N ALA A 662 -13.76 -4.85 -35.91
CA ALA A 662 -14.67 -5.96 -36.16
C ALA A 662 -15.55 -5.72 -37.40
N ALA A 663 -16.12 -4.52 -37.58
CA ALA A 663 -16.92 -4.19 -38.75
C ALA A 663 -16.12 -4.24 -40.06
N LEU A 664 -14.88 -3.76 -40.04
CA LEU A 664 -13.98 -3.81 -41.20
C LEU A 664 -13.55 -5.25 -41.53
N ALA A 665 -13.12 -6.02 -40.52
CA ALA A 665 -12.68 -7.39 -40.71
C ALA A 665 -13.79 -8.28 -41.31
N TYR A 666 -15.04 -8.04 -40.91
CA TYR A 666 -16.22 -8.77 -41.39
C TYR A 666 -16.96 -8.07 -42.53
N HIS A 667 -16.39 -6.99 -43.10
CA HIS A 667 -16.92 -6.25 -44.24
C HIS A 667 -18.39 -5.80 -44.08
N GLY A 668 -18.79 -5.45 -42.86
CA GLY A 668 -20.14 -5.00 -42.56
C GLY A 668 -21.23 -6.09 -42.61
N SER A 669 -20.86 -7.35 -42.85
CA SER A 669 -21.80 -8.45 -43.04
C SER A 669 -21.93 -9.32 -41.77
N PRO A 670 -23.15 -9.57 -41.27
CA PRO A 670 -23.34 -10.41 -40.10
C PRO A 670 -23.00 -11.87 -40.44
N THR A 671 -22.00 -12.44 -39.77
CA THR A 671 -21.67 -13.86 -39.95
C THR A 671 -22.57 -14.74 -39.09
N GLY A 672 -23.31 -15.64 -39.77
CA GLY A 672 -23.69 -16.99 -39.33
C GLY A 672 -24.26 -17.23 -37.91
N PRO A 673 -24.53 -18.51 -37.58
CA PRO A 673 -24.76 -18.95 -36.20
C PRO A 673 -23.53 -18.66 -35.31
N ILE A 674 -23.73 -18.63 -33.99
CA ILE A 674 -22.69 -18.36 -32.98
C ILE A 674 -21.47 -19.27 -33.20
N GLY A 675 -20.27 -18.68 -33.27
CA GLY A 675 -19.01 -19.42 -33.37
C GLY A 675 -18.55 -19.81 -34.79
N HIS A 676 -19.19 -19.29 -35.85
CA HIS A 676 -18.75 -19.55 -37.22
C HIS A 676 -17.44 -18.80 -37.53
N GLN A 677 -16.38 -19.52 -37.91
CA GLN A 677 -15.14 -18.90 -38.41
C GLN A 677 -15.41 -18.25 -39.77
N GLY A 678 -15.66 -16.93 -39.77
CA GLY A 678 -15.76 -16.13 -40.98
C GLY A 678 -14.39 -15.73 -41.51
N ALA A 679 -14.33 -15.26 -42.77
CA ALA A 679 -13.08 -14.79 -43.39
C ALA A 679 -12.36 -13.67 -42.60
N GLY A 680 -13.08 -12.94 -41.72
CA GLY A 680 -12.54 -11.89 -40.86
C GLY A 680 -11.94 -12.36 -39.52
N ALA A 681 -12.02 -13.65 -39.18
CA ALA A 681 -11.62 -14.17 -37.87
C ALA A 681 -10.13 -13.92 -37.56
N SER A 682 -9.23 -14.29 -38.48
CA SER A 682 -7.79 -14.10 -38.31
C SER A 682 -7.40 -12.62 -38.19
N ALA A 683 -8.06 -11.75 -38.96
CA ALA A 683 -7.85 -10.31 -38.91
C ALA A 683 -8.26 -9.73 -37.55
N LEU A 684 -9.44 -10.12 -37.03
CA LEU A 684 -9.91 -9.69 -35.72
C LEU A 684 -9.00 -10.17 -34.59
N GLN A 685 -8.59 -11.45 -34.61
CA GLN A 685 -7.65 -12.02 -33.64
C GLN A 685 -6.33 -11.26 -33.64
N THR A 686 -5.74 -11.08 -34.82
CA THR A 686 -4.45 -10.38 -34.98
C THR A 686 -4.55 -8.94 -34.47
N ALA A 687 -5.64 -8.24 -34.78
CA ALA A 687 -5.85 -6.88 -34.32
C ALA A 687 -6.03 -6.79 -32.80
N MET A 688 -6.76 -7.70 -32.18
CA MET A 688 -6.89 -7.77 -30.72
C MET A 688 -5.54 -8.05 -30.04
N VAL A 689 -4.75 -8.98 -30.56
CA VAL A 689 -3.40 -9.28 -30.05
C VAL A 689 -2.48 -8.07 -30.20
N ALA A 690 -2.48 -7.43 -31.37
CA ALA A 690 -1.67 -6.22 -31.62
C ALA A 690 -2.06 -5.08 -30.68
N LEU A 691 -3.37 -4.84 -30.50
CA LEU A 691 -3.87 -3.82 -29.57
C LEU A 691 -3.49 -4.15 -28.12
N ALA A 692 -3.64 -5.41 -27.70
CA ALA A 692 -3.22 -5.86 -26.37
C ALA A 692 -1.73 -5.62 -26.14
N ALA A 693 -0.88 -5.99 -27.10
CA ALA A 693 0.57 -5.83 -27.01
C ALA A 693 0.99 -4.36 -26.97
N VAL A 694 0.40 -3.50 -27.81
CA VAL A 694 0.67 -2.05 -27.81
C VAL A 694 0.25 -1.41 -26.49
N LEU A 695 -0.95 -1.71 -26.00
CA LEU A 695 -1.44 -1.19 -24.73
C LEU A 695 -0.57 -1.67 -23.56
N ALA A 696 -0.26 -2.96 -23.50
CA ALA A 696 0.60 -3.51 -22.47
C ALA A 696 1.98 -2.84 -22.49
N LEU A 697 2.61 -2.70 -23.66
CA LEU A 697 3.93 -2.08 -23.77
C LEU A 697 3.91 -0.62 -23.30
N VAL A 698 2.96 0.18 -23.78
CA VAL A 698 2.86 1.61 -23.44
C VAL A 698 2.59 1.80 -21.95
N VAL A 699 1.61 1.08 -21.40
CA VAL A 699 1.19 1.22 -20.01
C VAL A 699 2.24 0.68 -19.05
N VAL A 700 2.82 -0.50 -19.32
CA VAL A 700 3.88 -1.07 -18.47
C VAL A 700 5.14 -0.21 -18.52
N ALA A 701 5.54 0.28 -19.70
CA ALA A 701 6.71 1.15 -19.80
C ALA A 701 6.53 2.46 -19.02
N GLU A 702 5.35 3.09 -19.13
CA GLU A 702 5.06 4.31 -18.37
C GLU A 702 4.94 4.03 -16.87
N SER A 703 4.33 2.91 -16.47
CA SER A 703 4.26 2.48 -15.07
C SER A 703 5.64 2.22 -14.47
N ILE A 704 6.52 1.49 -15.17
CA ILE A 704 7.91 1.30 -14.75
C ILE A 704 8.63 2.64 -14.63
N HIS A 705 8.50 3.51 -15.64
CA HIS A 705 9.12 4.83 -15.61
C HIS A 705 8.64 5.64 -14.39
N PHE A 706 7.35 5.63 -14.09
CA PHE A 706 6.78 6.36 -12.98
C PHE A 706 7.22 5.82 -11.61
N TRP A 707 7.07 4.51 -11.38
CA TRP A 707 7.29 3.90 -10.06
C TRP A 707 8.77 3.62 -9.76
N VAL A 708 9.57 3.29 -10.78
CA VAL A 708 10.97 2.87 -10.59
C VAL A 708 11.95 4.00 -10.87
N LEU A 709 11.70 4.79 -11.91
CA LEU A 709 12.61 5.86 -12.36
C LEU A 709 12.16 7.26 -11.87
N GLY A 710 10.89 7.42 -11.54
CA GLY A 710 10.31 8.68 -11.07
C GLY A 710 10.45 8.91 -9.57
N ASP A 711 10.05 10.11 -9.13
CA ASP A 711 10.07 10.53 -7.73
C ASP A 711 8.82 10.12 -6.93
N ALA A 712 8.12 9.05 -7.34
CA ALA A 712 6.87 8.62 -6.73
C ALA A 712 7.02 8.36 -5.21
N THR A 713 6.19 9.04 -4.42
CA THR A 713 6.02 8.82 -2.96
C THR A 713 4.74 8.02 -2.73
N ALA A 714 4.83 6.70 -2.57
CA ALA A 714 3.67 5.88 -2.26
C ALA A 714 3.41 5.88 -0.74
N GLU A 715 2.22 6.31 -0.33
CA GLU A 715 1.69 5.95 0.99
C GLU A 715 1.37 4.45 1.02
N HIS A 716 1.89 3.75 2.02
CA HIS A 716 1.60 2.33 2.23
C HIS A 716 0.24 2.21 2.94
N ASP A 717 -0.72 1.53 2.31
CA ASP A 717 -2.05 1.29 2.86
C ASP A 717 -1.98 0.33 4.08
N GLU A 718 -1.87 0.89 5.28
CA GLU A 718 -1.94 0.15 6.55
C GLU A 718 -3.38 -0.14 6.98
N SER A 719 -4.38 0.51 6.40
CA SER A 719 -5.74 0.52 6.95
C SER A 719 -6.44 -0.82 6.86
N GLY A 720 -6.00 -1.71 5.95
CA GLY A 720 -6.71 -2.97 5.70
C GLY A 720 -8.19 -2.74 5.38
N ASP A 721 -8.56 -1.55 4.90
CA ASP A 721 -9.91 -1.23 4.45
C ASP A 721 -10.14 -1.84 3.07
N THR A 722 -10.21 -3.17 3.07
CA THR A 722 -10.99 -3.94 2.10
C THR A 722 -11.98 -4.78 2.88
N ALA A 723 -12.97 -4.10 3.46
CA ALA A 723 -14.18 -4.69 4.00
C ALA A 723 -15.41 -3.91 3.50
#